data_AF-A0AA36MJJ0-F1
#
_entry.id   AF-A0AA36MJJ0-F1
#
_cell.length_a   1.000
_cell.length_b   1.000
_cell.length_c   1.000
_cell.angle_alpha   90.00
_cell.angle_beta   90.00
_cell.angle_gamma   90.00
#
_symmetry.space_group_name_H-M   'P 1'
#
loop_
_entity.id
_entity.type
_entity.pdbx_description
1 polymer ?
#
loop_
_entity_poly.entity_id
_entity_poly.type
_entity_poly.pdbx_seq_one_letter_code
_entity_poly.pdbx_strand_id
1 'polypeptide(L)'
;MNFSKFDSAELAGWISTNGGRDFDAIAAHVVAVSSGVLVLKAERPVDLWLICQSTSQDLVCGSLGGPASVRHKPAVVSGPVLPPLLGETRDEFTVSRGTGLAYELKKGEIVQIIDVEGQQCSDFTAFRSDALMAGEEWMIDSTATRSMVRRAYPGPGLFDKFYDREMRPMLNVVQDTCGRHDTFGLACTARGYEERGYPGHVNCSDNMSEVLDPYGIARRSAWPAINFFWNTWIDPDDHTIQTAESYSRPGDYVAMRAMEDLVCVSTACPDDIDPINGWNPTDVHVRIYRPDQPIRRAVAYREKEDAPMTTSQNSAFHERLSVLTQHFAPARNLWAPVSYPAFGTLGEYWACREAVAIQDMSGLRKYDIVGPDAMKLMQLATTRNVEKLAVWRASYTLMCDDSGTVIDDGTLLRLGPDLFRWCCGAEESARALEALAHELGLQVRIHDVRESLPNLALQGPKSRDLLRKIVFTQPQVPALDQLKWFGVTMSRLRDREGAPFLLSRTGYTGELGYEIFCSKSDAIEIWDAVMAAGEEFGIVPMGSAALEIVRIEAGLAARNAEIAPGIDAFEAGLGFAVDLAKKSFTGRRALERNARDPRRLLKGLLIDSDDVPAHGAPVYAGERQVGIVTSATRSPTLERAIAMARIAVEQAGNGTYLEIGQLDGRMKRLGASVSDTPFMDPQRTRARLTGSDHISRRNGKRKSVRMRRESVFAFNS
;
A
#
# COMPACT_ATOMS: atom_id res chain seq x y z
N MET A 1 -41.15 33.01 1.09
CA MET A 1 -42.45 32.31 1.01
C MET A 1 -42.97 32.07 2.41
N ASN A 2 -44.25 32.32 2.66
CA ASN A 2 -44.90 31.96 3.93
C ASN A 2 -45.27 30.47 3.87
N PHE A 3 -44.51 29.61 4.55
CA PHE A 3 -44.67 28.14 4.50
C PHE A 3 -45.81 27.60 5.36
N SER A 4 -46.68 28.45 5.90
CA SER A 4 -47.98 28.02 6.42
C SER A 4 -48.89 27.39 5.34
N LYS A 5 -48.42 27.29 4.09
CA LYS A 5 -49.06 26.68 2.93
C LYS A 5 -48.12 25.73 2.16
N PHE A 6 -47.17 25.06 2.82
CA PHE A 6 -46.35 24.05 2.16
C PHE A 6 -47.25 22.89 1.68
N ASP A 7 -47.30 22.68 0.37
CA ASP A 7 -48.04 21.57 -0.25
C ASP A 7 -47.07 20.44 -0.60
N SER A 8 -47.13 19.34 0.15
CA SER A 8 -46.30 18.17 -0.10
C SER A 8 -46.57 17.51 -1.45
N ALA A 9 -47.73 17.77 -2.07
CA ALA A 9 -48.09 17.22 -3.38
C ALA A 9 -47.27 17.84 -4.52
N GLU A 10 -46.94 19.14 -4.44
CA GLU A 10 -46.07 19.79 -5.44
C GLU A 10 -44.65 19.22 -5.39
N LEU A 11 -44.13 18.94 -4.19
CA LEU A 11 -42.81 18.32 -4.00
C LEU A 11 -42.80 16.86 -4.51
N ALA A 12 -43.83 16.08 -4.18
CA ALA A 12 -43.98 14.71 -4.69
C ALA A 12 -44.01 14.68 -6.23
N GLY A 13 -44.76 15.62 -6.83
CA GLY A 13 -44.79 15.80 -8.29
C GLY A 13 -43.42 16.13 -8.87
N TRP A 14 -42.69 17.08 -8.27
CA TRP A 14 -41.33 17.42 -8.73
C TRP A 14 -40.36 16.23 -8.64
N ILE A 15 -40.40 15.45 -7.56
CA ILE A 15 -39.55 14.26 -7.36
C ILE A 15 -39.86 13.16 -8.38
N SER A 16 -41.15 12.88 -8.62
CA SER A 16 -41.59 11.91 -9.63
C SER A 16 -41.11 12.31 -11.03
N THR A 17 -41.20 13.59 -11.37
CA THR A 17 -40.73 14.11 -12.68
C THR A 17 -39.21 14.04 -12.84
N ASN A 18 -38.46 13.88 -11.76
CA ASN A 18 -36.99 13.75 -11.75
C ASN A 18 -36.52 12.31 -11.43
N GLY A 19 -37.39 11.31 -11.62
CA GLY A 19 -37.02 9.88 -11.52
C GLY A 19 -37.00 9.32 -10.09
N GLY A 20 -37.52 10.05 -9.10
CA GLY A 20 -37.75 9.53 -7.76
C GLY A 20 -39.05 8.71 -7.66
N ARG A 21 -39.17 7.89 -6.62
CA ARG A 21 -40.39 7.10 -6.38
C ARG A 21 -41.53 7.98 -5.88
N ASP A 22 -42.73 7.67 -6.32
CA ASP A 22 -43.96 8.35 -5.89
C ASP A 22 -44.25 8.05 -4.41
N PHE A 23 -44.76 9.03 -3.67
CA PHE A 23 -45.11 8.87 -2.26
C PHE A 23 -46.37 9.65 -1.92
N ASP A 24 -47.22 9.06 -1.06
CA ASP A 24 -48.45 9.69 -0.59
C ASP A 24 -48.17 11.01 0.17
N ALA A 25 -49.15 11.90 0.23
CA ALA A 25 -49.03 13.18 0.95
C ALA A 25 -48.50 12.99 2.37
N ILE A 26 -47.32 13.56 2.66
CA ILE A 26 -46.62 13.41 3.94
C ILE A 26 -46.97 14.61 4.83
N ALA A 27 -47.24 14.36 6.11
CA ALA A 27 -47.35 15.42 7.11
C ALA A 27 -46.03 16.20 7.21
N ALA A 28 -46.05 17.48 6.86
CA ALA A 28 -44.89 18.37 6.95
C ALA A 28 -44.99 19.28 8.18
N HIS A 29 -43.88 19.43 8.91
CA HIS A 29 -43.76 20.34 10.04
C HIS A 29 -42.72 21.41 9.75
N VAL A 30 -43.11 22.69 9.80
CA VAL A 30 -42.19 23.81 9.64
C VAL A 30 -41.62 24.17 11.01
N VAL A 31 -40.30 24.01 11.19
CA VAL A 31 -39.60 24.36 12.42
C VAL A 31 -38.79 25.63 12.19
N ALA A 32 -39.12 26.72 12.89
CA ALA A 32 -38.33 27.94 12.85
C ALA A 32 -37.06 27.74 13.69
N VAL A 33 -35.91 27.62 13.03
CA VAL A 33 -34.62 27.45 13.73
C VAL A 33 -33.96 28.82 13.95
N SER A 34 -34.16 29.39 15.13
CA SER A 34 -33.34 30.53 15.58
C SER A 34 -32.05 29.99 16.20
N SER A 35 -31.03 29.76 15.36
CA SER A 35 -29.66 29.34 15.72
C SER A 35 -29.55 28.27 16.83
N GLY A 36 -29.51 26.99 16.44
CA GLY A 36 -29.28 25.86 17.37
C GLY A 36 -29.37 24.49 16.68
N VAL A 37 -28.90 23.43 17.35
CA VAL A 37 -28.99 22.04 16.86
C VAL A 37 -30.43 21.52 17.06
N LEU A 38 -31.06 21.04 15.98
CA LEU A 38 -32.34 20.33 16.04
C LEU A 38 -32.09 18.84 16.26
N VAL A 39 -32.63 18.26 17.33
CA VAL A 39 -32.54 16.82 17.63
C VAL A 39 -33.89 16.18 17.36
N LEU A 40 -33.93 15.22 16.43
CA LEU A 40 -35.10 14.43 16.08
C LEU A 40 -34.89 12.99 16.56
N LYS A 41 -35.93 12.38 17.16
CA LYS A 41 -35.94 10.97 17.54
C LYS A 41 -36.99 10.25 16.70
N ALA A 42 -36.58 9.19 15.99
CA ALA A 42 -37.48 8.32 15.26
C ALA A 42 -37.64 6.98 16.01
N GLU A 43 -38.87 6.53 16.21
CA GLU A 43 -39.17 5.25 16.86
C GLU A 43 -39.37 4.10 15.85
N ARG A 44 -39.33 4.42 14.56
CA ARG A 44 -39.43 3.52 13.41
C ARG A 44 -38.58 4.08 12.26
N PRO A 45 -38.25 3.29 11.22
CA PRO A 45 -37.56 3.81 10.04
C PRO A 45 -38.30 5.02 9.45
N VAL A 46 -37.56 6.07 9.11
CA VAL A 46 -38.09 7.31 8.52
C VAL A 46 -37.13 7.82 7.45
N ASP A 47 -37.68 8.39 6.39
CA ASP A 47 -36.93 9.18 5.41
C ASP A 47 -36.95 10.66 5.84
N LEU A 48 -35.77 11.24 6.08
CA LEU A 48 -35.62 12.64 6.47
C LEU A 48 -35.19 13.49 5.28
N TRP A 49 -35.99 14.48 4.93
CA TRP A 49 -35.69 15.46 3.88
C TRP A 49 -35.36 16.82 4.49
N LEU A 50 -34.22 17.40 4.12
CA LEU A 50 -33.81 18.73 4.56
C LEU A 50 -33.78 19.69 3.38
N ILE A 51 -34.57 20.75 3.49
CA ILE A 51 -34.71 21.76 2.44
C ILE A 51 -34.22 23.09 3.01
N CYS A 52 -33.08 23.58 2.51
CA CYS A 52 -32.56 24.89 2.88
C CYS A 52 -33.18 25.96 1.96
N GLN A 53 -33.73 27.03 2.54
CA GLN A 53 -34.26 28.13 1.75
C GLN A 53 -33.13 28.93 1.10
N SER A 54 -33.26 29.18 -0.19
CA SER A 54 -32.44 30.17 -0.90
C SER A 54 -33.32 31.35 -1.29
N THR A 55 -32.84 32.57 -1.11
CA THR A 55 -33.47 33.76 -1.69
C THR A 55 -33.07 33.91 -3.17
N SER A 56 -33.83 34.69 -3.93
CA SER A 56 -33.47 35.04 -5.31
C SER A 56 -32.12 35.76 -5.39
N GLN A 57 -31.67 36.41 -4.30
CA GLN A 57 -30.37 37.06 -4.21
C GLN A 57 -29.23 36.03 -3.99
N ASP A 58 -29.47 34.96 -3.23
CA ASP A 58 -28.49 33.88 -2.99
C ASP A 58 -28.16 33.10 -4.28
N LEU A 59 -29.17 32.89 -5.14
CA LEU A 59 -29.00 32.24 -6.45
C LEU A 59 -28.18 33.07 -7.45
N VAL A 60 -28.21 34.40 -7.31
CA VAL A 60 -27.47 35.32 -8.19
C VAL A 60 -26.05 35.57 -7.69
N CYS A 61 -25.85 35.59 -6.36
CA CYS A 61 -24.56 35.94 -5.75
C CYS A 61 -23.67 34.74 -5.41
N GLY A 62 -24.15 33.50 -5.55
CA GLY A 62 -23.38 32.28 -5.24
C GLY A 62 -23.13 32.06 -3.73
N SER A 63 -23.76 32.87 -2.87
CA SER A 63 -23.72 32.72 -1.43
C SER A 63 -24.84 31.81 -0.97
N LEU A 64 -24.64 30.49 -1.05
CA LEU A 64 -25.55 29.58 -0.37
C LEU A 64 -25.48 29.84 1.14
N GLY A 65 -26.64 30.04 1.79
CA GLY A 65 -26.75 30.06 3.25
C GLY A 65 -26.05 28.83 3.84
N GLY A 66 -25.33 29.03 4.95
CA GLY A 66 -24.29 28.13 5.44
C GLY A 66 -24.64 26.62 5.50
N PRO A 67 -23.63 25.75 5.55
CA PRO A 67 -23.82 24.30 5.44
C PRO A 67 -24.69 23.76 6.59
N ALA A 68 -25.78 23.07 6.23
CA ALA A 68 -26.52 22.22 7.16
C ALA A 68 -25.82 20.86 7.25
N SER A 69 -25.43 20.43 8.46
CA SER A 69 -24.86 19.10 8.69
C SER A 69 -25.84 18.23 9.47
N VAL A 70 -26.11 17.02 8.98
CA VAL A 70 -26.88 16.01 9.71
C VAL A 70 -25.92 15.06 10.39
N ARG A 71 -26.10 14.84 11.68
CA ARG A 71 -25.43 13.75 12.40
C ARG A 71 -26.48 12.74 12.83
N HIS A 72 -26.52 11.60 12.16
CA HIS A 72 -27.30 10.46 12.61
C HIS A 72 -26.54 9.80 13.78
N LYS A 73 -27.15 9.79 14.96
CA LYS A 73 -26.70 8.95 16.07
C LYS A 73 -27.63 7.73 16.10
N PRO A 74 -27.21 6.56 15.57
CA PRO A 74 -28.02 5.37 15.66
C PRO A 74 -28.33 5.05 17.13
N ALA A 75 -29.50 4.45 17.40
CA ALA A 75 -29.76 3.85 18.69
C ALA A 75 -28.62 2.87 19.00
N VAL A 76 -28.11 2.87 20.23
CA VAL A 76 -27.17 1.85 20.68
C VAL A 76 -27.94 0.53 20.68
N VAL A 77 -27.80 -0.23 19.61
CA VAL A 77 -28.33 -1.59 19.52
C VAL A 77 -27.37 -2.45 20.31
N SER A 78 -27.83 -3.02 21.43
CA SER A 78 -27.10 -4.04 22.19
C SER A 78 -27.16 -5.37 21.44
N GLY A 79 -26.45 -5.46 20.32
CA GLY A 79 -26.32 -6.66 19.50
C GLY A 79 -24.90 -6.79 18.93
N PRO A 80 -24.51 -7.99 18.48
CA PRO A 80 -23.18 -8.25 17.93
C PRO A 80 -22.89 -7.33 16.74
N VAL A 81 -21.66 -6.80 16.69
CA VAL A 81 -21.23 -5.94 15.58
C VAL A 81 -20.88 -6.83 14.40
N LEU A 82 -21.85 -7.04 13.49
CA LEU A 82 -21.63 -7.84 12.29
C LEU A 82 -21.27 -6.95 11.09
N PRO A 83 -20.27 -7.34 10.27
CA PRO A 83 -19.95 -6.62 9.05
C PRO A 83 -21.11 -6.68 8.03
N PRO A 84 -21.16 -5.76 7.04
CA PRO A 84 -22.09 -5.87 5.93
C PRO A 84 -21.98 -7.23 5.22
N LEU A 85 -23.11 -7.73 4.71
CA LEU A 85 -23.12 -8.97 3.94
C LEU A 85 -22.23 -8.85 2.70
N LEU A 86 -21.43 -9.89 2.45
CA LEU A 86 -20.55 -9.95 1.27
C LEU A 86 -21.30 -10.38 0.00
N GLY A 87 -22.47 -10.99 0.15
CA GLY A 87 -23.30 -11.52 -0.92
C GLY A 87 -24.54 -12.22 -0.37
N GLU A 88 -25.18 -13.03 -1.19
CA GLU A 88 -26.35 -13.81 -0.78
C GLU A 88 -25.95 -14.94 0.18
N THR A 89 -26.56 -14.95 1.36
CA THR A 89 -26.24 -15.91 2.42
C THR A 89 -27.04 -17.20 2.23
N ARG A 90 -26.33 -18.33 2.20
CA ARG A 90 -26.88 -19.69 2.26
C ARG A 90 -27.27 -20.04 3.69
N ASP A 91 -26.39 -19.73 4.64
CA ASP A 91 -26.52 -20.09 6.05
C ASP A 91 -25.75 -19.12 6.95
N GLU A 92 -26.21 -18.93 8.19
CA GLU A 92 -25.65 -17.99 9.17
C GLU A 92 -25.95 -18.47 10.59
N PHE A 93 -24.91 -18.62 11.42
CA PHE A 93 -25.05 -19.12 12.79
C PHE A 93 -23.94 -18.60 13.71
N THR A 94 -24.18 -18.68 15.01
CA THR A 94 -23.22 -18.27 16.06
C THR A 94 -22.67 -19.49 16.77
N VAL A 95 -21.34 -19.60 16.84
CA VAL A 95 -20.61 -20.51 17.72
C VAL A 95 -20.51 -19.85 19.09
N SER A 96 -21.22 -20.40 20.08
CA SER A 96 -21.21 -19.85 21.44
C SER A 96 -19.83 -20.01 22.08
N ARG A 97 -19.41 -19.04 22.90
CA ARG A 97 -18.14 -19.09 23.64
C ARG A 97 -17.87 -20.46 24.27
N GLY A 98 -16.66 -20.97 24.08
CA GLY A 98 -16.23 -22.27 24.61
C GLY A 98 -16.89 -23.50 23.97
N THR A 99 -17.48 -23.36 22.77
CA THR A 99 -18.07 -24.47 22.02
C THR A 99 -17.46 -24.58 20.61
N GLY A 100 -17.86 -25.60 19.86
CA GLY A 100 -17.54 -25.76 18.44
C GLY A 100 -18.81 -26.03 17.62
N LEU A 101 -18.75 -25.78 16.31
CA LEU A 101 -19.77 -26.22 15.35
C LEU A 101 -19.09 -26.73 14.08
N ALA A 102 -19.55 -27.88 13.60
CA ALA A 102 -19.17 -28.44 12.31
C ALA A 102 -20.24 -28.18 11.25
N TYR A 103 -19.81 -27.97 10.00
CA TYR A 103 -20.68 -27.61 8.90
C TYR A 103 -20.06 -27.95 7.54
N GLU A 104 -20.90 -28.09 6.51
CA GLU A 104 -20.45 -28.37 5.15
C GLU A 104 -20.30 -27.09 4.30
N LEU A 105 -19.27 -27.09 3.47
CA LEU A 105 -19.10 -26.14 2.36
C LEU A 105 -19.07 -26.92 1.05
N LYS A 106 -19.84 -26.46 0.06
CA LYS A 106 -19.73 -26.92 -1.33
C LYS A 106 -18.70 -26.09 -2.07
N LYS A 107 -18.07 -26.69 -3.07
CA LYS A 107 -17.12 -26.01 -3.94
C LYS A 107 -17.68 -24.69 -4.47
N GLY A 108 -16.91 -23.63 -4.29
CA GLY A 108 -17.24 -22.27 -4.73
C GLY A 108 -17.95 -21.41 -3.68
N GLU A 109 -18.53 -22.01 -2.63
CA GLU A 109 -19.12 -21.27 -1.51
C GLU A 109 -18.03 -20.55 -0.71
N ILE A 110 -18.42 -19.49 -0.01
CA ILE A 110 -17.52 -18.72 0.84
C ILE A 110 -17.97 -18.82 2.28
N VAL A 111 -17.06 -19.24 3.17
CA VAL A 111 -17.24 -19.14 4.62
C VAL A 111 -16.63 -17.83 5.11
N GLN A 112 -17.33 -17.11 5.97
CA GLN A 112 -16.85 -15.93 6.67
C GLN A 112 -16.94 -16.18 8.18
N ILE A 113 -15.80 -16.15 8.86
CA ILE A 113 -15.68 -16.33 10.31
C ILE A 113 -15.43 -14.95 10.90
N ILE A 114 -16.30 -14.51 11.81
CA ILE A 114 -16.41 -13.13 12.32
C ILE A 114 -16.21 -13.15 13.82
N ASP A 115 -15.30 -12.33 14.29
CA ASP A 115 -15.18 -11.96 15.69
C ASP A 115 -16.18 -10.84 16.01
N VAL A 116 -17.17 -11.11 16.87
CA VAL A 116 -18.31 -10.21 17.10
C VAL A 116 -18.04 -9.08 18.10
N GLU A 117 -17.10 -9.30 19.03
CA GLU A 117 -16.78 -8.37 20.12
C GLU A 117 -15.32 -7.90 20.09
N GLY A 118 -14.50 -8.47 19.19
CA GLY A 118 -13.07 -8.23 19.15
C GLY A 118 -12.33 -9.14 20.10
N GLN A 119 -11.05 -9.31 19.81
CA GLN A 119 -10.10 -10.13 20.55
C GLN A 119 -10.42 -11.63 20.62
N GLN A 120 -11.52 -12.14 20.06
CA GLN A 120 -11.88 -13.55 20.14
C GLN A 120 -11.14 -14.39 19.08
N CYS A 121 -10.47 -15.45 19.52
CA CYS A 121 -9.85 -16.44 18.66
C CYS A 121 -10.86 -17.51 18.20
N SER A 122 -10.74 -17.94 16.95
CA SER A 122 -11.49 -19.08 16.41
C SER A 122 -10.53 -20.14 15.85
N ASP A 123 -10.50 -21.31 16.48
CA ASP A 123 -9.77 -22.45 15.95
C ASP A 123 -10.60 -23.10 14.84
N PHE A 124 -9.98 -23.29 13.68
CA PHE A 124 -10.64 -23.74 12.47
C PHE A 124 -9.85 -24.85 11.78
N THR A 125 -10.55 -25.85 11.25
CA THR A 125 -9.98 -26.78 10.27
C THR A 125 -11.03 -27.24 9.27
N ALA A 126 -10.59 -27.85 8.18
CA ALA A 126 -11.46 -28.42 7.16
C ALA A 126 -10.90 -29.74 6.64
N PHE A 127 -11.80 -30.60 6.18
CA PHE A 127 -11.55 -31.91 5.60
C PHE A 127 -12.16 -31.97 4.22
N ARG A 128 -11.51 -32.67 3.30
CA ARG A 128 -12.10 -32.92 1.99
C ARG A 128 -13.25 -33.93 2.13
N SER A 129 -14.40 -33.62 1.55
CA SER A 129 -15.59 -34.48 1.67
C SER A 129 -15.41 -35.80 0.90
N ASP A 130 -14.74 -35.77 -0.26
CA ASP A 130 -14.44 -36.96 -1.05
C ASP A 130 -13.52 -37.94 -0.31
N ALA A 131 -12.54 -37.40 0.41
CA ALA A 131 -11.64 -38.12 1.30
C ALA A 131 -12.39 -38.84 2.43
N LEU A 132 -13.25 -38.11 3.14
CA LEU A 132 -14.03 -38.67 4.24
C LEU A 132 -14.93 -39.82 3.76
N MET A 133 -15.54 -39.68 2.58
CA MET A 133 -16.31 -40.77 1.96
C MET A 133 -15.47 -42.00 1.61
N ALA A 134 -14.18 -41.81 1.34
CA ALA A 134 -13.21 -42.88 1.11
C ALA A 134 -12.62 -43.46 2.42
N GLY A 135 -13.02 -42.95 3.59
CA GLY A 135 -12.46 -43.35 4.88
C GLY A 135 -11.10 -42.73 5.19
N GLU A 136 -10.74 -41.65 4.51
CA GLU A 136 -9.47 -40.93 4.66
C GLU A 136 -9.72 -39.54 5.25
N GLU A 137 -8.94 -39.15 6.27
CA GLU A 137 -9.09 -37.85 6.95
C GLU A 137 -8.10 -36.82 6.39
N TRP A 138 -8.22 -36.47 5.11
CA TRP A 138 -7.42 -35.43 4.48
C TRP A 138 -7.90 -34.04 4.91
N MET A 139 -7.31 -33.55 6.01
CA MET A 139 -7.55 -32.22 6.56
C MET A 139 -6.51 -31.19 6.08
N ILE A 140 -6.77 -29.92 6.39
CA ILE A 140 -5.78 -28.85 6.22
C ILE A 140 -4.50 -29.21 6.96
N ASP A 141 -3.37 -29.10 6.26
CA ASP A 141 -2.04 -29.30 6.81
C ASP A 141 -1.30 -27.96 6.84
N SER A 142 -1.04 -27.47 8.06
CA SER A 142 -0.34 -26.19 8.27
C SER A 142 1.09 -26.21 7.74
N THR A 143 1.76 -27.37 7.73
CA THR A 143 3.15 -27.50 7.24
C THR A 143 3.19 -27.43 5.72
N ALA A 144 2.35 -28.18 5.03
CA ALA A 144 2.18 -28.12 3.58
C ALA A 144 1.75 -26.71 3.17
N THR A 145 0.79 -26.12 3.88
CA THR A 145 0.33 -24.77 3.64
C THR A 145 1.48 -23.75 3.73
N ARG A 146 2.20 -23.67 4.86
CA ARG A 146 3.32 -22.73 5.02
C ARG A 146 4.42 -22.94 3.98
N SER A 147 4.68 -24.20 3.60
CA SER A 147 5.67 -24.53 2.56
C SER A 147 5.26 -24.00 1.19
N MET A 148 3.97 -24.11 0.84
CA MET A 148 3.42 -23.65 -0.43
C MET A 148 3.31 -22.12 -0.50
N VAL A 149 2.87 -21.49 0.59
CA VAL A 149 2.67 -20.03 0.63
C VAL A 149 3.93 -19.23 0.99
N ARG A 150 4.98 -19.89 1.50
CA ARG A 150 6.21 -19.27 2.04
C ARG A 150 5.93 -18.13 3.03
N ARG A 151 4.86 -18.30 3.82
CA ARG A 151 4.37 -17.35 4.84
C ARG A 151 3.86 -18.14 6.05
N ALA A 152 3.77 -17.48 7.20
CA ALA A 152 3.21 -18.07 8.42
C ALA A 152 1.76 -18.55 8.23
N TYR A 153 0.99 -17.88 7.37
CA TYR A 153 -0.37 -18.25 7.00
C TYR A 153 -0.70 -17.66 5.63
N PRO A 154 -1.67 -18.22 4.90
CA PRO A 154 -2.19 -17.64 3.67
C PRO A 154 -2.86 -16.29 3.93
N GLY A 155 -2.80 -15.40 2.96
CA GLY A 155 -3.58 -14.17 2.95
C GLY A 155 -4.01 -13.82 1.53
N PRO A 156 -5.02 -12.95 1.33
CA PRO A 156 -5.52 -12.65 -0.01
C PRO A 156 -4.40 -12.23 -0.97
N GLY A 157 -4.41 -12.74 -2.21
CA GLY A 157 -3.41 -12.44 -3.24
C GLY A 157 -2.73 -13.69 -3.82
N LEU A 158 -1.42 -13.60 -4.09
CA LEU A 158 -0.66 -14.68 -4.74
C LEU A 158 -0.54 -15.96 -3.90
N PHE A 159 -0.48 -15.81 -2.57
CA PHE A 159 -0.24 -16.89 -1.62
C PHE A 159 -1.44 -17.06 -0.69
N ASP A 160 -2.60 -17.33 -1.31
CA ASP A 160 -3.92 -17.22 -0.68
C ASP A 160 -4.54 -18.54 -0.25
N LYS A 161 -3.88 -19.69 -0.41
CA LYS A 161 -4.53 -20.99 -0.22
C LYS A 161 -4.05 -21.75 1.01
N PHE A 162 -4.99 -22.42 1.66
CA PHE A 162 -4.74 -23.54 2.57
C PHE A 162 -4.73 -24.85 1.78
N TYR A 163 -3.84 -25.76 2.17
CA TYR A 163 -3.56 -27.01 1.47
C TYR A 163 -3.69 -28.19 2.43
N ASP A 164 -4.07 -29.36 1.89
CA ASP A 164 -3.88 -30.64 2.58
C ASP A 164 -2.42 -31.10 2.50
N ARG A 165 -2.11 -32.23 3.16
CA ARG A 165 -0.77 -32.85 3.13
C ARG A 165 -0.35 -33.41 1.75
N GLU A 166 -1.26 -33.49 0.77
CA GLU A 166 -0.94 -33.79 -0.63
C GLU A 166 -0.71 -32.52 -1.46
N MET A 167 -0.69 -31.34 -0.81
CA MET A 167 -0.59 -30.03 -1.45
C MET A 167 -1.76 -29.73 -2.40
N ARG A 168 -2.93 -30.33 -2.17
CA ARG A 168 -4.17 -29.98 -2.88
C ARG A 168 -4.81 -28.77 -2.21
N PRO A 169 -5.19 -27.72 -2.96
CA PRO A 169 -5.80 -26.53 -2.38
C PRO A 169 -7.22 -26.82 -1.88
N MET A 170 -7.51 -26.47 -0.63
CA MET A 170 -8.82 -26.68 0.01
C MET A 170 -9.63 -25.40 0.11
N LEU A 171 -9.00 -24.32 0.60
CA LEU A 171 -9.62 -23.01 0.78
C LEU A 171 -8.70 -21.95 0.19
N ASN A 172 -9.28 -20.90 -0.40
CA ASN A 172 -8.52 -19.69 -0.72
C ASN A 172 -9.09 -18.47 0.00
N VAL A 173 -8.23 -17.73 0.71
CA VAL A 173 -8.58 -16.53 1.47
C VAL A 173 -8.93 -15.41 0.49
N VAL A 174 -10.19 -14.95 0.54
CA VAL A 174 -10.73 -13.90 -0.32
C VAL A 174 -10.64 -12.55 0.37
N GLN A 175 -11.02 -12.52 1.66
CA GLN A 175 -10.87 -11.34 2.50
C GLN A 175 -10.28 -11.70 3.85
N ASP A 176 -9.43 -10.84 4.37
CA ASP A 176 -8.90 -10.95 5.72
C ASP A 176 -8.83 -9.54 6.30
N THR A 177 -9.61 -9.30 7.35
CA THR A 177 -9.70 -8.00 8.00
C THR A 177 -8.96 -7.91 9.32
N CYS A 178 -8.30 -8.97 9.78
CA CYS A 178 -7.40 -8.91 10.93
C CYS A 178 -5.93 -8.80 10.48
N GLY A 179 -5.54 -9.59 9.48
CA GLY A 179 -4.17 -9.66 8.97
C GLY A 179 -3.23 -10.48 9.86
N ARG A 180 -3.71 -11.03 10.98
CA ARG A 180 -2.92 -11.77 11.96
C ARG A 180 -3.66 -13.00 12.48
N HIS A 181 -3.03 -14.15 12.27
CA HIS A 181 -3.55 -15.47 12.63
C HIS A 181 -2.38 -16.39 13.00
N ASP A 182 -2.70 -17.54 13.58
CA ASP A 182 -1.72 -18.57 13.90
C ASP A 182 -1.97 -19.85 13.08
N THR A 183 -0.88 -20.47 12.62
CA THR A 183 -0.88 -21.86 12.11
C THR A 183 0.23 -22.70 12.73
N PHE A 184 0.95 -22.16 13.74
CA PHE A 184 2.04 -22.86 14.41
C PHE A 184 1.53 -23.72 15.55
N GLY A 185 0.55 -23.20 16.31
CA GLY A 185 -0.03 -23.85 17.47
C GLY A 185 -1.08 -24.89 17.12
N LEU A 186 -1.40 -25.70 18.11
CA LEU A 186 -2.59 -26.56 18.10
C LEU A 186 -3.77 -25.75 18.65
N ALA A 187 -4.98 -26.20 18.38
CA ALA A 187 -6.12 -25.77 19.16
C ALA A 187 -5.88 -26.07 20.65
N CYS A 188 -6.44 -25.26 21.55
CA CYS A 188 -6.19 -25.48 22.99
C CYS A 188 -6.63 -26.90 23.41
N THR A 189 -5.93 -27.46 24.41
CA THR A 189 -6.03 -28.88 24.79
C THR A 189 -6.22 -29.03 26.31
N ALA A 190 -6.92 -30.09 26.72
CA ALA A 190 -7.05 -30.45 28.13
C ALA A 190 -5.67 -30.57 28.82
N ARG A 191 -4.72 -31.26 28.17
CA ARG A 191 -3.36 -31.43 28.70
C ARG A 191 -2.62 -30.10 28.85
N GLY A 192 -2.77 -29.19 27.88
CA GLY A 192 -2.14 -27.87 27.93
C GLY A 192 -2.66 -27.02 29.10
N TYR A 193 -3.93 -27.15 29.47
CA TYR A 193 -4.47 -26.51 30.66
C TYR A 193 -4.01 -27.17 31.95
N GLU A 194 -3.97 -28.50 32.02
CA GLU A 194 -3.45 -29.24 33.18
C GLU A 194 -2.01 -28.83 33.54
N GLU A 195 -1.11 -28.77 32.56
CA GLU A 195 0.30 -28.37 32.76
C GLU A 195 0.42 -26.92 33.25
N ARG A 196 -0.55 -26.06 32.91
CA ARG A 196 -0.64 -24.68 33.38
C ARG A 196 -1.35 -24.54 34.74
N GLY A 197 -1.82 -25.65 35.32
CA GLY A 197 -2.48 -25.68 36.63
C GLY A 197 -4.01 -25.58 36.61
N TYR A 198 -4.65 -25.77 35.45
CA TYR A 198 -6.10 -25.64 35.25
C TYR A 198 -6.74 -26.95 34.77
N PRO A 199 -6.72 -28.03 35.59
CA PRO A 199 -7.31 -29.30 35.20
C PRO A 199 -8.83 -29.18 35.00
N GLY A 200 -9.37 -29.83 33.97
CA GLY A 200 -10.81 -29.82 33.66
C GLY A 200 -11.31 -28.58 32.92
N HIS A 201 -10.42 -27.68 32.51
CA HIS A 201 -10.78 -26.53 31.69
C HIS A 201 -11.33 -26.97 30.31
N VAL A 202 -12.39 -26.32 29.85
CA VAL A 202 -12.97 -26.55 28.52
C VAL A 202 -11.95 -26.19 27.45
N ASN A 203 -11.91 -26.94 26.34
CA ASN A 203 -10.91 -26.72 25.31
C ASN A 203 -11.43 -27.04 23.90
N CYS A 204 -10.82 -26.39 22.91
CA CYS A 204 -11.21 -26.49 21.52
C CYS A 204 -10.97 -27.88 20.93
N SER A 205 -9.93 -28.60 21.39
CA SER A 205 -9.64 -29.93 20.86
C SER A 205 -10.74 -30.96 21.21
N ASP A 206 -11.28 -30.89 22.43
CA ASP A 206 -12.41 -31.72 22.84
C ASP A 206 -13.70 -31.28 22.13
N ASN A 207 -13.94 -29.96 22.03
CA ASN A 207 -15.08 -29.41 21.31
C ASN A 207 -15.11 -29.85 19.84
N MET A 208 -13.97 -29.78 19.14
CA MET A 208 -13.84 -30.24 17.75
C MET A 208 -14.11 -31.74 17.63
N SER A 209 -13.56 -32.56 18.52
CA SER A 209 -13.78 -34.00 18.53
C SER A 209 -15.25 -34.37 18.72
N GLU A 210 -15.99 -33.60 19.51
CA GLU A 210 -17.41 -33.82 19.74
C GLU A 210 -18.26 -33.49 18.51
N VAL A 211 -18.04 -32.32 17.89
CA VAL A 211 -18.88 -31.88 16.76
C VAL A 211 -18.51 -32.53 15.43
N LEU A 212 -17.33 -33.12 15.32
CA LEU A 212 -16.90 -33.88 14.14
C LEU A 212 -17.29 -35.37 14.20
N ASP A 213 -17.72 -35.89 15.36
CA ASP A 213 -18.15 -37.28 15.53
C ASP A 213 -19.27 -37.70 14.54
N PRO A 214 -20.29 -36.86 14.25
CA PRO A 214 -21.33 -37.20 13.26
C PRO A 214 -20.80 -37.40 11.83
N TYR A 215 -19.62 -36.89 11.52
CA TYR A 215 -18.96 -37.05 10.22
C TYR A 215 -18.04 -38.28 10.16
N GLY A 216 -17.99 -39.09 11.23
CA GLY A 216 -17.16 -40.29 11.31
C GLY A 216 -15.67 -40.02 11.47
N ILE A 217 -15.30 -38.80 11.88
CA ILE A 217 -13.91 -38.37 12.04
C ILE A 217 -13.40 -38.79 13.42
N ALA A 218 -12.21 -39.40 13.47
CA ALA A 218 -11.60 -39.88 14.69
C ALA A 218 -11.31 -38.73 15.68
N ARG A 219 -11.69 -38.95 16.94
CA ARG A 219 -11.39 -38.03 18.05
C ARG A 219 -9.87 -37.89 18.25
N ARG A 220 -9.43 -36.68 18.61
CA ARG A 220 -8.02 -36.37 18.90
C ARG A 220 -7.91 -35.57 20.19
N SER A 221 -6.90 -35.85 21.00
CA SER A 221 -6.61 -35.08 22.21
C SER A 221 -5.99 -33.71 21.92
N ALA A 222 -5.43 -33.54 20.71
CA ALA A 222 -4.85 -32.29 20.26
C ALA A 222 -5.07 -32.14 18.76
N TRP A 223 -5.74 -31.06 18.38
CA TRP A 223 -6.10 -30.78 16.99
C TRP A 223 -5.13 -29.77 16.38
N PRO A 224 -4.48 -30.09 15.24
CA PRO A 224 -3.89 -29.07 14.39
C PRO A 224 -5.01 -28.19 13.84
N ALA A 225 -4.87 -26.88 14.01
CA ALA A 225 -5.88 -25.91 13.61
C ALA A 225 -5.22 -24.67 13.00
N ILE A 226 -6.03 -23.93 12.24
CA ILE A 226 -5.78 -22.53 11.92
C ILE A 226 -6.47 -21.73 13.02
N ASN A 227 -5.71 -21.01 13.81
CA ASN A 227 -6.25 -20.24 14.93
C ASN A 227 -6.42 -18.80 14.45
N PHE A 228 -7.59 -18.50 13.89
CA PHE A 228 -7.90 -17.18 13.38
C PHE A 228 -7.93 -16.17 14.53
N PHE A 229 -7.28 -15.04 14.29
CA PHE A 229 -7.19 -13.88 15.19
C PHE A 229 -6.19 -14.06 16.33
N TRP A 230 -5.54 -15.22 16.45
CA TRP A 230 -4.46 -15.42 17.40
C TRP A 230 -3.14 -14.81 16.91
N ASN A 231 -2.55 -13.97 17.74
CA ASN A 231 -1.28 -13.31 17.45
C ASN A 231 -0.10 -14.13 17.95
N THR A 232 0.57 -14.81 17.01
CA THR A 232 1.83 -15.53 17.29
C THR A 232 2.98 -15.07 16.39
N TRP A 233 4.22 -15.22 16.85
CA TRP A 233 5.44 -15.10 16.04
C TRP A 233 6.57 -15.92 16.63
N ILE A 234 7.58 -16.20 15.80
CA ILE A 234 8.86 -16.74 16.28
C ILE A 234 9.75 -15.56 16.60
N ASP A 235 10.21 -15.48 17.84
CA ASP A 235 11.16 -14.47 18.27
C ASP A 235 12.50 -14.67 17.51
N PRO A 236 13.05 -13.62 16.88
CA PRO A 236 14.26 -13.75 16.10
C PRO A 236 15.52 -13.96 16.97
N ASP A 237 15.49 -13.56 18.24
CA ASP A 237 16.65 -13.54 19.12
C ASP A 237 16.80 -14.86 19.89
N ASP A 238 15.70 -15.42 20.40
CA ASP A 238 15.72 -16.65 21.20
C ASP A 238 14.94 -17.84 20.59
N HIS A 239 14.32 -17.64 19.43
CA HIS A 239 13.58 -18.65 18.67
C HIS A 239 12.38 -19.25 19.43
N THR A 240 11.86 -18.54 20.43
CA THR A 240 10.64 -18.93 21.14
C THR A 240 9.40 -18.55 20.34
N ILE A 241 8.31 -19.33 20.50
CA ILE A 241 7.00 -18.93 19.98
C ILE A 241 6.41 -17.96 20.99
N GLN A 242 6.26 -16.71 20.58
CA GLN A 242 5.66 -15.64 21.35
C GLN A 242 4.17 -15.53 21.05
N THR A 243 3.42 -15.06 22.04
CA THR A 243 1.99 -14.79 21.91
C THR A 243 1.64 -13.41 22.47
N ALA A 244 0.62 -12.78 21.90
CA ALA A 244 0.07 -11.52 22.38
C ALA A 244 -1.45 -11.54 22.32
N GLU A 245 -2.06 -10.54 22.96
CA GLU A 245 -3.47 -10.22 22.83
C GLU A 245 -3.85 -10.04 21.37
N SER A 246 -5.01 -10.57 20.98
CA SER A 246 -5.50 -10.51 19.60
C SER A 246 -5.69 -9.07 19.11
N TYR A 247 -5.43 -8.85 17.81
CA TYR A 247 -5.60 -7.54 17.16
C TYR A 247 -6.99 -7.34 16.54
N SER A 248 -7.83 -8.38 16.58
CA SER A 248 -9.19 -8.29 16.04
C SER A 248 -10.02 -7.30 16.84
N ARG A 249 -10.88 -6.59 16.13
CA ARG A 249 -11.87 -5.65 16.65
C ARG A 249 -13.27 -6.22 16.41
N PRO A 250 -14.31 -5.70 17.11
CA PRO A 250 -15.68 -6.07 16.82
C PRO A 250 -16.00 -5.97 15.32
N GLY A 251 -16.42 -7.08 14.74
CA GLY A 251 -16.77 -7.21 13.33
C GLY A 251 -15.62 -7.56 12.39
N ASP A 252 -14.39 -7.74 12.88
CA ASP A 252 -13.29 -8.28 12.07
C ASP A 252 -13.59 -9.75 11.70
N TYR A 253 -13.14 -10.15 10.52
CA TYR A 253 -13.42 -11.43 9.90
C TYR A 253 -12.35 -11.90 8.93
N VAL A 254 -12.36 -13.21 8.68
CA VAL A 254 -11.71 -13.85 7.53
C VAL A 254 -12.77 -14.49 6.65
N ALA A 255 -12.68 -14.29 5.34
CA ALA A 255 -13.58 -14.90 4.35
C ALA A 255 -12.78 -15.76 3.37
N MET A 256 -13.17 -17.02 3.24
CA MET A 256 -12.45 -18.03 2.46
C MET A 256 -13.40 -18.75 1.52
N ARG A 257 -12.99 -18.93 0.26
CA ARG A 257 -13.74 -19.70 -0.73
C ARG A 257 -13.30 -21.15 -0.72
N ALA A 258 -14.27 -22.06 -0.69
CA ALA A 258 -14.05 -23.49 -0.83
C ALA A 258 -13.62 -23.82 -2.27
N MET A 259 -12.46 -24.47 -2.39
CA MET A 259 -11.93 -24.93 -3.68
C MET A 259 -12.52 -26.28 -4.09
N GLU A 260 -13.05 -27.02 -3.10
CA GLU A 260 -13.67 -28.34 -3.19
C GLU A 260 -14.82 -28.46 -2.18
N ASP A 261 -15.50 -29.60 -2.14
CA ASP A 261 -16.51 -29.87 -1.12
C ASP A 261 -15.81 -30.24 0.19
N LEU A 262 -16.13 -29.54 1.28
CA LEU A 262 -15.45 -29.65 2.57
C LEU A 262 -16.42 -29.89 3.73
N VAL A 263 -15.94 -30.61 4.74
CA VAL A 263 -16.49 -30.58 6.10
C VAL A 263 -15.57 -29.68 6.93
N CYS A 264 -16.12 -28.65 7.54
CA CYS A 264 -15.39 -27.65 8.32
C CYS A 264 -15.81 -27.68 9.78
N VAL A 265 -14.94 -27.17 10.66
CA VAL A 265 -15.28 -26.87 12.05
C VAL A 265 -14.70 -25.51 12.43
N SER A 266 -15.50 -24.72 13.16
CA SER A 266 -15.05 -23.51 13.84
C SER A 266 -15.36 -23.62 15.33
N THR A 267 -14.46 -23.16 16.19
CA THR A 267 -14.69 -23.01 17.63
C THR A 267 -14.74 -21.53 18.02
N ALA A 268 -15.36 -21.23 19.16
CA ALA A 268 -15.12 -19.99 19.89
C ALA A 268 -14.24 -20.34 21.09
N CYS A 269 -12.95 -20.02 21.02
CA CYS A 269 -11.96 -20.45 21.99
C CYS A 269 -12.33 -20.07 23.44
N PRO A 270 -12.32 -21.02 24.40
CA PRO A 270 -12.63 -20.77 25.79
C PRO A 270 -11.47 -20.18 26.61
N ASP A 271 -10.28 -19.99 26.03
CA ASP A 271 -9.09 -19.62 26.80
C ASP A 271 -9.26 -18.26 27.47
N ASP A 272 -9.30 -18.26 28.80
CA ASP A 272 -9.38 -17.07 29.64
C ASP A 272 -8.15 -16.94 30.57
N ILE A 273 -7.16 -17.83 30.43
CA ILE A 273 -5.98 -17.85 31.31
C ILE A 273 -4.77 -17.13 30.69
N ASP A 274 -4.82 -16.82 29.40
CA ASP A 274 -3.80 -16.11 28.67
C ASP A 274 -4.41 -14.97 27.81
N PRO A 275 -3.60 -14.05 27.23
CA PRO A 275 -4.14 -12.84 26.62
C PRO A 275 -4.88 -13.11 25.31
N ILE A 276 -4.95 -14.34 24.81
CA ILE A 276 -5.38 -14.66 23.44
C ILE A 276 -6.77 -14.10 23.16
N ASN A 277 -7.70 -14.27 24.10
CA ASN A 277 -9.07 -13.77 24.02
C ASN A 277 -9.31 -12.49 24.83
N GLY A 278 -8.27 -11.70 25.12
CA GLY A 278 -8.39 -10.53 26.00
C GLY A 278 -8.89 -10.90 27.41
N TRP A 279 -8.63 -12.13 27.87
CA TRP A 279 -9.15 -12.72 29.12
C TRP A 279 -10.69 -12.76 29.22
N ASN A 280 -11.41 -12.57 28.11
CA ASN A 280 -12.87 -12.57 28.10
C ASN A 280 -13.39 -13.28 26.84
N PRO A 281 -13.51 -14.63 26.87
CA PRO A 281 -14.07 -15.39 25.76
C PRO A 281 -15.49 -14.92 25.39
N THR A 282 -15.67 -14.61 24.10
CA THR A 282 -16.93 -14.21 23.47
C THR A 282 -17.34 -15.18 22.37
N ASP A 283 -18.45 -14.91 21.72
CA ASP A 283 -18.97 -15.74 20.64
C ASP A 283 -18.21 -15.47 19.32
N VAL A 284 -18.27 -16.44 18.40
CA VAL A 284 -17.80 -16.29 17.01
C VAL A 284 -19.00 -16.47 16.09
N HIS A 285 -19.10 -15.65 15.06
CA HIS A 285 -20.21 -15.72 14.11
C HIS A 285 -19.76 -16.19 12.74
N VAL A 286 -20.52 -17.09 12.12
CA VAL A 286 -20.16 -17.70 10.83
C VAL A 286 -21.26 -17.45 9.81
N ARG A 287 -20.86 -17.03 8.61
CA ARG A 287 -21.73 -16.90 7.43
C ARG A 287 -21.22 -17.74 6.29
N ILE A 288 -22.13 -18.31 5.51
CA ILE A 288 -21.82 -19.08 4.32
C ILE A 288 -22.56 -18.45 3.14
N TYR A 289 -21.82 -18.05 2.11
CA TYR A 289 -22.34 -17.36 0.93
C TYR A 289 -22.42 -18.28 -0.29
N ARG A 290 -23.44 -18.03 -1.13
CA ARG A 290 -23.61 -18.74 -2.41
C ARG A 290 -22.49 -18.39 -3.41
N PRO A 291 -22.13 -19.30 -4.35
CA PRO A 291 -20.98 -19.11 -5.26
C PRO A 291 -21.18 -18.05 -6.36
N ASP A 292 -22.43 -17.68 -6.65
CA ASP A 292 -22.86 -16.94 -7.83
C ASP A 292 -22.55 -15.44 -7.78
N GLN A 293 -22.16 -14.90 -6.62
CA GLN A 293 -21.75 -13.50 -6.51
C GLN A 293 -20.23 -13.31 -6.42
N PRO A 294 -19.65 -12.39 -7.22
CA PRO A 294 -18.23 -12.08 -7.15
C PRO A 294 -17.92 -11.28 -5.87
N ILE A 295 -17.48 -11.98 -4.82
CA ILE A 295 -16.94 -11.32 -3.61
C ILE A 295 -15.57 -10.74 -3.94
N ARG A 296 -15.41 -9.43 -3.69
CA ARG A 296 -14.17 -8.67 -3.93
C ARG A 296 -13.03 -9.20 -3.06
N ARG A 297 -11.85 -9.46 -3.66
CA ARG A 297 -10.64 -9.72 -2.89
C ARG A 297 -10.19 -8.47 -2.14
N ALA A 298 -9.92 -8.59 -0.84
CA ALA A 298 -9.43 -7.47 -0.06
C ALA A 298 -8.64 -7.91 1.17
N VAL A 299 -7.54 -7.23 1.46
CA VAL A 299 -6.83 -7.37 2.74
C VAL A 299 -7.12 -6.10 3.51
N ALA A 300 -7.50 -6.17 4.78
CA ALA A 300 -7.54 -4.96 5.55
C ALA A 300 -6.12 -4.49 5.85
N TYR A 301 -5.95 -3.20 5.66
CA TYR A 301 -4.76 -2.46 5.91
C TYR A 301 -5.11 -1.44 6.99
N ARG A 302 -4.37 -1.48 8.09
CA ARG A 302 -4.45 -0.44 9.11
C ARG A 302 -3.33 0.55 8.85
N GLU A 303 -3.69 1.82 8.66
CA GLU A 303 -2.71 2.88 8.43
C GLU A 303 -1.85 3.12 9.69
N LYS A 304 -2.45 2.98 10.89
CA LYS A 304 -1.81 3.03 12.22
C LYS A 304 -2.61 2.26 13.27
N GLU A 305 -2.04 2.02 14.46
CA GLU A 305 -2.73 1.38 15.59
C GLU A 305 -4.10 2.00 15.89
N ASP A 306 -4.23 3.33 15.78
CA ASP A 306 -5.43 4.11 16.07
C ASP A 306 -6.39 4.31 14.88
N ALA A 307 -5.98 3.92 13.67
CA ALA A 307 -6.77 4.16 12.46
C ALA A 307 -7.91 3.13 12.29
N PRO A 308 -9.03 3.49 11.63
CA PRO A 308 -10.02 2.52 11.19
C PRO A 308 -9.39 1.53 10.18
N MET A 309 -9.94 0.32 10.13
CA MET A 309 -9.50 -0.68 9.15
C MET A 309 -10.00 -0.31 7.76
N THR A 310 -9.10 -0.31 6.77
CA THR A 310 -9.44 -0.01 5.37
C THR A 310 -9.09 -1.21 4.51
N THR A 311 -10.04 -1.73 3.74
CA THR A 311 -9.79 -2.89 2.87
C THR A 311 -9.12 -2.48 1.57
N SER A 312 -8.16 -3.28 1.08
CA SER A 312 -7.52 -3.08 -0.22
C SER A 312 -8.53 -2.94 -1.34
N GLN A 313 -8.30 -1.93 -2.18
CA GLN A 313 -9.16 -1.56 -3.28
C GLN A 313 -8.49 -1.78 -4.63
N ASN A 314 -9.29 -1.80 -5.67
CA ASN A 314 -8.83 -1.81 -7.05
C ASN A 314 -8.49 -0.37 -7.43
N SER A 315 -7.37 -0.17 -8.13
CA SER A 315 -7.05 1.12 -8.70
C SER A 315 -8.01 1.48 -9.84
N ALA A 316 -7.97 2.74 -10.28
CA ALA A 316 -8.74 3.19 -11.43
C ALA A 316 -8.35 2.47 -12.74
N PHE A 317 -7.17 1.86 -12.79
CA PHE A 317 -6.65 1.14 -13.96
C PHE A 317 -6.87 -0.38 -13.86
N HIS A 318 -7.43 -0.88 -12.74
CA HIS A 318 -7.53 -2.30 -12.47
C HIS A 318 -8.25 -3.08 -13.58
N GLU A 319 -9.29 -2.52 -14.19
CA GLU A 319 -10.02 -3.14 -15.30
C GLU A 319 -9.10 -3.56 -16.46
N ARG A 320 -8.06 -2.75 -16.76
CA ARG A 320 -7.07 -3.05 -17.80
C ARG A 320 -5.96 -3.94 -17.26
N LEU A 321 -5.53 -3.71 -16.02
CA LEU A 321 -4.44 -4.44 -15.40
C LEU A 321 -4.78 -5.91 -15.12
N SER A 322 -6.01 -6.20 -14.69
CA SER A 322 -6.44 -7.56 -14.32
C SER A 322 -6.51 -8.52 -15.51
N VAL A 323 -6.58 -7.98 -16.73
CA VAL A 323 -6.48 -8.76 -17.97
C VAL A 323 -5.02 -9.13 -18.28
N LEU A 324 -4.06 -8.30 -17.85
CA LEU A 324 -2.64 -8.46 -18.16
C LEU A 324 -1.88 -9.31 -17.13
N THR A 325 -2.38 -9.38 -15.89
CA THR A 325 -1.76 -10.17 -14.84
C THR A 325 -2.77 -10.58 -13.77
N GLN A 326 -2.47 -11.68 -13.07
CA GLN A 326 -3.12 -12.04 -11.81
C GLN A 326 -2.18 -11.84 -10.60
N HIS A 327 -0.93 -11.44 -10.85
CA HIS A 327 0.10 -11.26 -9.83
C HIS A 327 -0.02 -9.88 -9.19
N PHE A 328 -1.00 -9.74 -8.29
CA PHE A 328 -1.18 -8.55 -7.47
C PHE A 328 -0.68 -8.79 -6.05
N ALA A 329 -0.13 -7.73 -5.44
CA ALA A 329 0.13 -7.67 -4.02
C ALA A 329 -0.50 -6.39 -3.44
N PRO A 330 -0.83 -6.39 -2.13
CA PRO A 330 -1.23 -5.17 -1.45
C PRO A 330 -0.08 -4.15 -1.50
N ALA A 331 -0.34 -3.00 -2.09
CA ALA A 331 0.47 -1.80 -1.98
C ALA A 331 -0.35 -0.77 -1.19
N ARG A 332 -0.29 -0.86 0.14
CA ARG A 332 -1.13 -0.10 1.08
C ARG A 332 -2.61 -0.47 0.87
N ASN A 333 -3.48 0.50 0.59
CA ASN A 333 -4.91 0.32 0.36
C ASN A 333 -5.26 -0.05 -1.09
N LEU A 334 -4.29 -0.37 -1.97
CA LEU A 334 -4.56 -0.77 -3.36
C LEU A 334 -3.93 -2.13 -3.71
N TRP A 335 -4.59 -2.85 -4.61
CA TRP A 335 -3.99 -3.97 -5.34
C TRP A 335 -3.10 -3.45 -6.46
N ALA A 336 -1.79 -3.68 -6.35
CA ALA A 336 -0.81 -3.26 -7.35
C ALA A 336 -0.15 -4.46 -8.05
N PRO A 337 0.11 -4.38 -9.36
CA PRO A 337 0.83 -5.41 -10.11
C PRO A 337 2.27 -5.61 -9.60
N VAL A 338 2.64 -6.87 -9.33
CA VAL A 338 4.02 -7.26 -8.97
C VAL A 338 4.84 -7.57 -10.21
N SER A 339 4.24 -8.27 -11.17
CA SER A 339 4.84 -8.63 -12.45
C SER A 339 3.77 -9.00 -13.48
N TYR A 340 4.17 -9.04 -14.74
CA TYR A 340 3.37 -9.39 -15.89
C TYR A 340 3.97 -10.63 -16.57
N PRO A 341 3.34 -11.83 -16.42
CA PRO A 341 3.89 -13.08 -16.91
C PRO A 341 4.27 -13.10 -18.39
N ALA A 342 3.53 -12.36 -19.23
CA ALA A 342 3.78 -12.28 -20.67
C ALA A 342 5.16 -11.68 -21.03
N PHE A 343 5.72 -10.85 -20.16
CA PHE A 343 7.02 -10.18 -20.37
C PHE A 343 8.09 -10.70 -19.41
N GLY A 344 7.68 -11.11 -18.20
CA GLY A 344 8.56 -11.44 -17.10
C GLY A 344 9.33 -10.22 -16.57
N THR A 345 9.84 -10.31 -15.34
CA THR A 345 10.53 -9.20 -14.67
C THR A 345 11.69 -8.61 -15.48
N LEU A 346 12.45 -9.44 -16.20
CA LEU A 346 13.54 -8.98 -17.06
C LEU A 346 13.04 -8.27 -18.32
N GLY A 347 11.95 -8.72 -18.94
CA GLY A 347 11.36 -8.05 -20.10
C GLY A 347 10.83 -6.66 -19.74
N GLU A 348 10.16 -6.55 -18.59
CA GLU A 348 9.72 -5.28 -18.01
C GLU A 348 10.90 -4.32 -17.73
N TYR A 349 11.98 -4.86 -17.13
CA TYR A 349 13.22 -4.13 -16.87
C TYR A 349 13.83 -3.56 -18.16
N TRP A 350 14.02 -4.38 -19.19
CA TRP A 350 14.62 -3.94 -20.45
C TRP A 350 13.73 -2.95 -21.19
N ALA A 351 12.41 -3.10 -21.13
CA ALA A 351 11.49 -2.11 -21.70
C ALA A 351 11.65 -0.74 -21.03
N CYS A 352 11.79 -0.69 -19.69
CA CYS A 352 12.06 0.57 -18.98
C CYS A 352 13.42 1.18 -19.41
N ARG A 353 14.45 0.37 -19.60
CA ARG A 353 15.80 0.85 -19.96
C ARG A 353 15.96 1.23 -21.43
N GLU A 354 15.26 0.58 -22.36
CA GLU A 354 15.54 0.69 -23.80
C GLU A 354 14.38 1.24 -24.62
N ALA A 355 13.16 1.14 -24.10
CA ALA A 355 11.92 1.48 -24.77
C ALA A 355 11.08 2.43 -23.89
N VAL A 356 9.92 1.97 -23.45
CA VAL A 356 9.06 2.66 -22.49
C VAL A 356 8.28 1.64 -21.66
N ALA A 357 8.25 1.86 -20.36
CA ALA A 357 7.46 1.12 -19.39
C ALA A 357 6.35 2.00 -18.83
N ILE A 358 5.18 1.39 -18.56
CA ILE A 358 4.07 2.04 -17.88
C ILE A 358 3.74 1.33 -16.58
N GLN A 359 3.54 2.07 -15.51
CA GLN A 359 3.27 1.52 -14.19
C GLN A 359 2.12 2.25 -13.51
N ASP A 360 1.23 1.49 -12.87
CA ASP A 360 0.23 2.05 -11.97
C ASP A 360 0.88 2.42 -10.64
N MET A 361 0.95 3.73 -10.38
CA MET A 361 1.53 4.31 -9.17
C MET A 361 0.45 4.98 -8.30
N SER A 362 -0.82 4.63 -8.52
CA SER A 362 -1.99 5.22 -7.82
C SER A 362 -1.90 5.13 -6.29
N GLY A 363 -1.15 4.16 -5.77
CA GLY A 363 -0.91 3.99 -4.33
C GLY A 363 -0.03 5.05 -3.68
N LEU A 364 0.52 5.99 -4.46
CA LEU A 364 1.23 7.16 -3.92
C LEU A 364 0.23 8.14 -3.27
N ARG A 365 0.57 8.65 -2.08
CA ARG A 365 -0.24 9.64 -1.37
C ARG A 365 -0.05 11.01 -2.00
N LYS A 366 -1.12 11.81 -2.00
CA LYS A 366 -1.18 13.08 -2.72
C LYS A 366 -2.01 14.05 -1.89
N TYR A 367 -1.39 15.14 -1.46
CA TYR A 367 -2.06 16.17 -0.69
C TYR A 367 -1.98 17.50 -1.43
N ASP A 368 -3.12 18.15 -1.65
CA ASP A 368 -3.17 19.53 -2.14
C ASP A 368 -3.13 20.49 -0.97
N ILE A 369 -2.12 21.37 -0.96
CA ILE A 369 -1.89 22.38 0.07
C ILE A 369 -2.24 23.73 -0.55
N VAL A 370 -3.36 24.30 -0.10
CA VAL A 370 -4.03 25.44 -0.74
C VAL A 370 -4.27 26.56 0.25
N GLY A 371 -3.87 27.78 -0.10
CA GLY A 371 -4.15 28.97 0.69
C GLY A 371 -2.99 29.95 0.74
N PRO A 372 -3.23 31.18 1.20
CA PRO A 372 -2.22 32.25 1.20
C PRO A 372 -0.97 31.91 2.02
N ASP A 373 -1.08 31.04 3.02
CA ASP A 373 0.06 30.58 3.83
C ASP A 373 0.67 29.25 3.35
N ALA A 374 0.23 28.69 2.22
CA ALA A 374 0.69 27.38 1.75
C ALA A 374 2.20 27.32 1.50
N MET A 375 2.76 28.38 0.91
CA MET A 375 4.22 28.50 0.73
C MET A 375 4.94 28.52 2.09
N LYS A 376 4.40 29.25 3.08
CA LYS A 376 4.99 29.35 4.42
C LYS A 376 4.99 28.00 5.13
N LEU A 377 3.88 27.26 5.06
CA LEU A 377 3.77 25.91 5.61
C LEU A 377 4.81 24.98 4.97
N MET A 378 4.84 24.90 3.63
CA MET A 378 5.77 24.01 2.93
C MET A 378 7.23 24.44 3.11
N GLN A 379 7.48 25.75 3.25
CA GLN A 379 8.80 26.31 3.59
C GLN A 379 9.22 25.95 5.01
N LEU A 380 8.34 25.58 5.94
CA LEU A 380 8.76 25.12 7.27
C LEU A 380 8.81 23.60 7.36
N ALA A 381 7.85 22.92 6.73
CA ALA A 381 7.72 21.46 6.81
C ALA A 381 8.81 20.70 6.05
N THR A 382 9.37 21.28 4.98
CA THR A 382 10.29 20.57 4.08
C THR A 382 11.74 21.04 4.17
N THR A 383 12.68 20.19 3.80
CA THR A 383 14.12 20.46 3.91
C THR A 383 14.71 21.30 2.78
N ARG A 384 14.01 21.46 1.65
CA ARG A 384 14.42 22.31 0.52
C ARG A 384 13.86 23.72 0.64
N ASN A 385 14.53 24.70 0.03
CA ASN A 385 13.98 26.05 -0.07
C ASN A 385 12.88 26.13 -1.16
N VAL A 386 11.63 26.21 -0.71
CA VAL A 386 10.41 26.31 -1.52
C VAL A 386 10.24 27.69 -2.18
N GLU A 387 10.83 28.75 -1.61
CA GLU A 387 10.78 30.09 -2.22
C GLU A 387 11.47 30.13 -3.60
N LYS A 388 12.48 29.26 -3.80
CA LYS A 388 13.19 29.09 -5.07
C LYS A 388 12.44 28.20 -6.07
N LEU A 389 11.36 27.53 -5.65
CA LEU A 389 10.56 26.67 -6.50
C LEU A 389 9.59 27.52 -7.33
N ALA A 390 9.87 27.67 -8.63
CA ALA A 390 8.97 28.39 -9.53
C ALA A 390 7.64 27.64 -9.74
N VAL A 391 6.59 28.37 -10.14
CA VAL A 391 5.33 27.75 -10.58
C VAL A 391 5.60 26.84 -11.79
N TRP A 392 4.87 25.73 -11.89
CA TRP A 392 5.05 24.67 -12.89
C TRP A 392 6.37 23.91 -12.76
N ARG A 393 6.93 23.88 -11.55
CA ARG A 393 8.11 23.09 -11.21
C ARG A 393 7.83 22.20 -10.02
N ALA A 394 8.61 21.14 -9.94
CA ALA A 394 8.62 20.21 -8.84
C ALA A 394 9.99 20.21 -8.14
N SER A 395 10.03 19.73 -6.90
CA SER A 395 11.26 19.49 -6.17
C SER A 395 11.14 18.22 -5.33
N TYR A 396 12.15 17.36 -5.40
CA TYR A 396 12.31 16.29 -4.42
C TYR A 396 12.84 16.88 -3.11
N THR A 397 12.11 16.64 -2.02
CA THR A 397 12.42 17.15 -0.69
C THR A 397 11.97 16.16 0.39
N LEU A 398 12.38 16.41 1.63
CA LEU A 398 12.12 15.55 2.77
C LEU A 398 11.26 16.29 3.79
N MET A 399 10.51 15.54 4.57
CA MET A 399 9.94 15.97 5.84
C MET A 399 10.64 15.22 6.96
N CYS A 400 11.10 15.95 7.97
CA CYS A 400 11.82 15.41 9.12
C CYS A 400 11.11 15.75 10.41
N ASP A 401 11.36 14.96 11.46
CA ASP A 401 11.01 15.33 12.82
C ASP A 401 12.10 16.23 13.44
N ASP A 402 11.89 16.66 14.69
CA ASP A 402 12.83 17.51 15.41
C ASP A 402 14.20 16.87 15.69
N SER A 403 14.28 15.53 15.62
CA SER A 403 15.53 14.78 15.74
C SER A 403 16.31 14.70 14.43
N GLY A 404 15.71 15.14 13.31
CA GLY A 404 16.27 15.04 11.97
C GLY A 404 15.99 13.69 11.29
N THR A 405 15.23 12.80 11.94
CA THR A 405 14.78 11.53 11.36
C THR A 405 13.84 11.83 10.19
N VAL A 406 14.01 11.12 9.09
CA VAL A 406 13.14 11.30 7.91
C VAL A 406 11.79 10.65 8.17
N ILE A 407 10.75 11.47 8.31
CA ILE A 407 9.35 11.01 8.42
C ILE A 407 8.86 10.54 7.05
N ASP A 408 9.20 11.29 6.02
CA ASP A 408 8.84 11.00 4.64
C ASP A 408 9.75 11.72 3.65
N ASP A 409 9.77 11.19 2.45
CA ASP A 409 10.31 11.84 1.28
C ASP A 409 9.25 11.93 0.18
N GLY A 410 9.45 12.86 -0.75
CA GLY A 410 8.43 13.08 -1.76
C GLY A 410 8.78 14.16 -2.75
N THR A 411 7.87 14.34 -3.69
CA THR A 411 7.94 15.38 -4.70
C THR A 411 6.91 16.46 -4.41
N LEU A 412 7.39 17.68 -4.18
CA LEU A 412 6.56 18.86 -4.02
C LEU A 412 6.39 19.56 -5.37
N LEU A 413 5.17 19.62 -5.88
CA LEU A 413 4.82 20.34 -7.11
C LEU A 413 4.26 21.71 -6.75
N ARG A 414 4.73 22.78 -7.38
CA ARG A 414 4.11 24.11 -7.28
C ARG A 414 3.24 24.36 -8.51
N LEU A 415 1.93 24.28 -8.35
CA LEU A 415 0.95 24.38 -9.44
C LEU A 415 0.40 25.79 -9.60
N GLY A 416 0.54 26.63 -8.58
CA GLY A 416 0.19 28.05 -8.61
C GLY A 416 0.97 28.83 -7.54
N PRO A 417 0.67 30.13 -7.37
CA PRO A 417 1.26 30.94 -6.31
C PRO A 417 1.02 30.33 -4.91
N ASP A 418 -0.23 29.90 -4.67
CA ASP A 418 -0.78 29.44 -3.39
C ASP A 418 -1.33 28.00 -3.45
N LEU A 419 -0.87 27.23 -4.44
CA LEU A 419 -1.29 25.84 -4.67
C LEU A 419 -0.05 24.96 -4.85
N PHE A 420 0.13 24.06 -3.89
CA PHE A 420 1.18 23.05 -3.91
C PHE A 420 0.56 21.67 -3.84
N ARG A 421 1.22 20.67 -4.42
CA ARG A 421 0.86 19.27 -4.28
C ARG A 421 2.04 18.49 -3.73
N TRP A 422 1.84 17.81 -2.60
CA TRP A 422 2.79 16.93 -1.97
C TRP A 422 2.50 15.49 -2.36
N CYS A 423 3.35 14.91 -3.21
CA CYS A 423 3.27 13.50 -3.62
C CYS A 423 4.29 12.69 -2.82
N CYS A 424 3.83 11.76 -1.98
CA CYS A 424 4.67 11.19 -0.93
C CYS A 424 4.28 9.75 -0.52
N GLY A 425 5.10 9.15 0.36
CA GLY A 425 4.96 7.76 0.79
C GLY A 425 4.25 7.58 2.14
N ALA A 426 4.33 8.54 3.07
CA ALA A 426 3.69 8.52 4.40
C ALA A 426 2.35 9.21 4.42
N GLU A 427 1.47 8.75 5.29
CA GLU A 427 0.35 9.55 5.77
C GLU A 427 0.75 10.46 6.94
N GLU A 428 1.80 10.07 7.67
CA GLU A 428 2.43 10.89 8.70
C GLU A 428 2.75 12.30 8.19
N SER A 429 3.06 12.43 6.89
CA SER A 429 3.22 13.71 6.21
C SER A 429 2.00 14.64 6.38
N ALA A 430 0.78 14.14 6.17
CA ALA A 430 -0.42 14.96 6.30
C ALA A 430 -0.67 15.39 7.74
N ARG A 431 -0.56 14.45 8.70
CA ARG A 431 -0.72 14.76 10.13
C ARG A 431 0.31 15.80 10.58
N ALA A 432 1.56 15.68 10.14
CA ALA A 432 2.63 16.64 10.46
C ALA A 432 2.36 18.02 9.84
N LEU A 433 1.87 18.08 8.59
CA LEU A 433 1.48 19.34 7.94
C LEU A 433 0.30 20.01 8.67
N GLU A 434 -0.73 19.25 9.03
CA GLU A 434 -1.91 19.74 9.75
C GLU A 434 -1.55 20.27 11.13
N ALA A 435 -0.76 19.50 11.90
CA ALA A 435 -0.30 19.91 13.22
C ALA A 435 0.51 21.21 13.16
N LEU A 436 1.46 21.30 12.22
CA LEU A 436 2.28 22.49 12.02
C LEU A 436 1.46 23.70 11.57
N ALA A 437 0.47 23.50 10.68
CA ALA A 437 -0.43 24.57 10.25
C ALA A 437 -1.28 25.10 11.41
N HIS A 438 -1.80 24.20 12.24
CA HIS A 438 -2.61 24.54 13.41
C HIS A 438 -1.78 25.28 14.48
N GLU A 439 -0.61 24.76 14.83
CA GLU A 439 0.31 25.37 15.80
C GLU A 439 0.65 26.83 15.43
N LEU A 440 0.87 27.08 14.14
CA LEU A 440 1.28 28.38 13.63
C LEU A 440 0.09 29.28 13.21
N GLY A 441 -1.15 28.82 13.37
CA GLY A 441 -2.35 29.56 12.99
C GLY A 441 -2.41 29.95 11.51
N LEU A 442 -1.93 29.07 10.63
CA LEU A 442 -1.81 29.36 9.19
C LEU A 442 -3.15 29.21 8.46
N GLN A 443 -3.40 30.09 7.49
CA GLN A 443 -4.55 30.00 6.58
C GLN A 443 -4.25 29.06 5.41
N VAL A 444 -4.32 27.75 5.68
CA VAL A 444 -4.06 26.68 4.71
C VAL A 444 -5.12 25.59 4.82
N ARG A 445 -5.54 25.04 3.68
CA ARG A 445 -6.30 23.80 3.59
C ARG A 445 -5.41 22.71 3.02
N ILE A 446 -5.46 21.54 3.63
CA ILE A 446 -4.76 20.33 3.17
C ILE A 446 -5.84 19.35 2.74
N HIS A 447 -5.85 18.97 1.46
CA HIS A 447 -6.83 18.06 0.88
C HIS A 447 -6.15 16.75 0.50
N ASP A 448 -6.58 15.63 1.08
CA ASP A 448 -6.21 14.29 0.56
C ASP A 448 -6.90 14.07 -0.78
N VAL A 449 -6.10 13.95 -1.84
CA VAL A 449 -6.55 13.74 -3.21
C VAL A 449 -6.09 12.39 -3.78
N ARG A 450 -5.66 11.46 -2.90
CA ARG A 450 -5.21 10.10 -3.24
C ARG A 450 -6.19 9.36 -4.15
N GLU A 451 -7.45 9.25 -3.75
CA GLU A 451 -8.46 8.44 -4.46
C GLU A 451 -9.02 9.15 -5.70
N SER A 452 -9.01 10.49 -5.69
CA SER A 452 -9.49 11.31 -6.81
C SER A 452 -8.48 11.43 -7.95
N LEU A 453 -7.19 11.20 -7.67
CA LEU A 453 -6.09 11.35 -8.62
C LEU A 453 -5.24 10.07 -8.75
N PRO A 454 -5.76 9.03 -9.42
CA PRO A 454 -4.93 7.93 -9.88
C PRO A 454 -3.77 8.45 -10.74
N ASN A 455 -2.66 7.71 -10.75
CA ASN A 455 -1.48 8.13 -11.51
C ASN A 455 -0.73 6.97 -12.16
N LEU A 456 -0.23 7.26 -13.36
CA LEU A 456 0.62 6.37 -14.14
C LEU A 456 2.04 6.94 -14.19
N ALA A 457 3.04 6.08 -14.01
CA ALA A 457 4.43 6.42 -14.31
C ALA A 457 4.80 5.86 -15.69
N LEU A 458 5.13 6.74 -16.62
CA LEU A 458 5.61 6.41 -17.96
C LEU A 458 7.11 6.66 -18.04
N GLN A 459 7.92 5.60 -18.02
CA GLN A 459 9.36 5.67 -17.78
C GLN A 459 10.13 5.01 -18.93
N GLY A 460 11.24 5.58 -19.35
CA GLY A 460 12.09 5.07 -20.42
C GLY A 460 12.39 6.09 -21.52
N PRO A 461 13.44 5.87 -22.33
CA PRO A 461 13.93 6.83 -23.31
C PRO A 461 12.90 7.23 -24.38
N LYS A 462 11.89 6.38 -24.66
CA LYS A 462 10.83 6.66 -25.65
C LYS A 462 9.59 7.36 -25.08
N SER A 463 9.51 7.56 -23.77
CA SER A 463 8.36 8.18 -23.09
C SER A 463 7.97 9.55 -23.66
N ARG A 464 8.94 10.40 -24.00
CA ARG A 464 8.67 11.72 -24.60
C ARG A 464 8.11 11.62 -26.02
N ASP A 465 8.67 10.74 -26.84
CA ASP A 465 8.23 10.57 -28.23
C ASP A 465 6.79 10.04 -28.28
N LEU A 466 6.46 9.10 -27.38
CA LEU A 466 5.09 8.64 -27.15
C LEU A 466 4.17 9.80 -26.77
N LEU A 467 4.53 10.57 -25.73
CA LEU A 467 3.70 11.65 -25.24
C LEU A 467 3.43 12.73 -26.30
N ARG A 468 4.36 13.00 -27.22
CA ARG A 468 4.12 13.94 -28.33
C ARG A 468 2.92 13.59 -29.20
N LYS A 469 2.53 12.31 -29.27
CA LYS A 469 1.36 11.86 -30.04
C LYS A 469 0.03 12.11 -29.36
N ILE A 470 0.03 12.27 -28.04
CA ILE A 470 -1.19 12.28 -27.24
C ILE A 470 -1.32 13.50 -26.33
N VAL A 471 -0.27 14.30 -26.14
CA VAL A 471 -0.29 15.47 -25.25
C VAL A 471 -0.65 16.71 -26.03
N PHE A 472 -1.76 17.34 -25.65
CA PHE A 472 -2.08 18.71 -25.97
C PHE A 472 -1.86 19.60 -24.73
N THR A 473 -1.19 20.74 -24.91
CA THR A 473 -0.99 21.76 -23.86
C THR A 473 -1.53 23.09 -24.33
N GLN A 474 -2.26 23.80 -23.46
CA GLN A 474 -2.72 25.15 -23.77
C GLN A 474 -1.56 26.16 -23.73
N PRO A 475 -1.62 27.28 -24.47
CA PRO A 475 -0.53 28.27 -24.54
C PRO A 475 -0.11 28.89 -23.20
N GLN A 476 -0.99 28.87 -22.18
CA GLN A 476 -0.75 29.49 -20.87
C GLN A 476 0.09 28.63 -19.92
N VAL A 477 0.33 27.37 -20.28
CA VAL A 477 1.13 26.43 -19.48
C VAL A 477 2.35 25.97 -20.29
N PRO A 478 3.43 25.49 -19.62
CA PRO A 478 4.60 25.01 -20.34
C PRO A 478 4.25 23.88 -21.33
N ALA A 479 4.72 23.98 -22.57
CA ALA A 479 4.54 22.91 -23.54
C ALA A 479 5.39 21.67 -23.16
N LEU A 480 4.97 20.48 -23.62
CA LEU A 480 5.68 19.21 -23.36
C LEU A 480 7.19 19.31 -23.62
N ASP A 481 7.58 19.83 -24.79
CA ASP A 481 9.00 19.94 -25.19
C ASP A 481 9.80 20.98 -24.38
N GLN A 482 9.12 21.86 -23.66
CA GLN A 482 9.71 22.87 -22.79
C GLN A 482 9.89 22.37 -21.35
N LEU A 483 9.33 21.20 -21.01
CA LEU A 483 9.48 20.60 -19.68
C LEU A 483 10.92 20.17 -19.45
N LYS A 484 11.67 20.98 -18.69
CA LYS A 484 12.94 20.58 -18.07
C LYS A 484 12.68 19.50 -17.01
N TRP A 485 13.70 18.73 -16.63
CA TRP A 485 13.60 17.74 -15.53
C TRP A 485 12.95 18.37 -14.28
N PHE A 486 12.00 17.72 -13.60
CA PHE A 486 11.11 18.30 -12.58
C PHE A 486 10.21 19.46 -13.08
N GLY A 487 9.82 19.43 -14.35
CA GLY A 487 8.86 20.36 -14.94
C GLY A 487 7.46 19.77 -14.85
N VAL A 488 6.47 20.63 -14.66
CA VAL A 488 5.06 20.24 -14.52
C VAL A 488 4.24 21.02 -15.52
N THR A 489 3.19 20.43 -16.08
CA THR A 489 2.21 21.16 -16.89
C THR A 489 0.84 20.52 -16.80
N MET A 490 -0.19 21.29 -17.10
CA MET A 490 -1.53 20.76 -17.34
C MET A 490 -1.64 20.37 -18.81
N SER A 491 -2.15 19.17 -19.07
CA SER A 491 -2.27 18.59 -20.40
C SER A 491 -3.66 18.03 -20.63
N ARG A 492 -3.96 17.76 -21.90
CA ARG A 492 -5.16 17.06 -22.34
C ARG A 492 -4.79 16.00 -23.37
N LEU A 493 -5.62 14.97 -23.49
CA LEU A 493 -5.46 13.97 -24.54
C LEU A 493 -5.76 14.58 -25.91
N ARG A 494 -4.79 14.53 -26.83
CA ARG A 494 -4.84 14.84 -28.26
C ARG A 494 -5.15 16.30 -28.61
N ASP A 495 -6.21 16.87 -28.06
CA ASP A 495 -6.72 18.21 -28.37
C ASP A 495 -7.31 18.94 -27.14
N ARG A 496 -8.03 20.04 -27.38
CA ARG A 496 -8.59 20.92 -26.35
C ARG A 496 -9.78 20.31 -25.59
N GLU A 497 -10.50 19.38 -26.18
CA GLU A 497 -11.70 18.76 -25.60
C GLU A 497 -11.39 17.41 -24.94
N GLY A 498 -10.24 16.81 -25.25
CA GLY A 498 -9.84 15.55 -24.64
C GLY A 498 -9.61 15.61 -23.12
N ALA A 499 -9.59 14.42 -22.52
CA ALA A 499 -9.47 14.22 -21.09
C ALA A 499 -8.27 14.97 -20.47
N PRO A 500 -8.48 15.77 -19.40
CA PRO A 500 -7.41 16.51 -18.73
C PRO A 500 -6.56 15.63 -17.82
N PHE A 501 -5.26 15.93 -17.77
CA PHE A 501 -4.34 15.33 -16.82
C PHE A 501 -3.17 16.26 -16.49
N LEU A 502 -2.64 16.14 -15.29
CA LEU A 502 -1.40 16.79 -14.89
C LEU A 502 -0.23 15.91 -15.32
N LEU A 503 0.73 16.50 -16.02
CA LEU A 503 1.95 15.83 -16.43
C LEU A 503 3.13 16.38 -15.63
N SER A 504 3.88 15.50 -14.96
CA SER A 504 5.11 15.85 -14.25
C SER A 504 6.29 15.11 -14.88
N ARG A 505 7.36 15.80 -15.23
CA ARG A 505 8.62 15.19 -15.71
C ARG A 505 9.45 14.69 -14.53
N THR A 506 8.91 13.66 -13.87
CA THR A 506 9.43 12.99 -12.67
C THR A 506 9.38 11.47 -12.87
N GLY A 507 10.00 10.72 -11.95
CA GLY A 507 10.04 9.28 -12.02
C GLY A 507 10.97 8.66 -11.00
N TYR A 508 10.76 7.38 -10.72
CA TYR A 508 11.47 6.60 -9.70
C TYR A 508 12.37 5.50 -10.31
N THR A 509 12.97 5.79 -11.46
CA THR A 509 13.72 4.80 -12.27
C THR A 509 15.15 5.23 -12.67
N GLY A 510 15.45 6.53 -12.55
CA GLY A 510 16.67 7.11 -13.12
C GLY A 510 16.64 7.27 -14.65
N GLU A 511 15.55 6.86 -15.32
CA GLU A 511 15.34 7.07 -16.75
C GLU A 511 14.67 8.41 -17.06
N LEU A 512 14.66 8.79 -18.33
CA LEU A 512 13.72 9.81 -18.79
C LEU A 512 12.31 9.29 -18.55
N GLY A 513 11.45 10.10 -17.93
CA GLY A 513 10.07 9.67 -17.69
C GLY A 513 9.17 10.81 -17.24
N TYR A 514 7.90 10.47 -17.16
CA TYR A 514 6.82 11.34 -16.74
C TYR A 514 5.84 10.60 -15.84
N GLU A 515 5.13 11.35 -15.02
CA GLU A 515 3.98 10.89 -14.26
C GLU A 515 2.74 11.62 -14.76
N ILE A 516 1.68 10.86 -15.00
CA ILE A 516 0.38 11.32 -15.48
C ILE A 516 -0.58 11.18 -14.30
N PHE A 517 -1.11 12.29 -13.79
CA PHE A 517 -2.15 12.31 -12.76
C PHE A 517 -3.46 12.75 -13.40
N CYS A 518 -4.49 11.93 -13.30
CA CYS A 518 -5.77 12.20 -13.96
C CYS A 518 -6.94 11.98 -13.01
N SER A 519 -8.14 12.39 -13.43
CA SER A 519 -9.36 12.04 -12.71
C SER A 519 -9.66 10.55 -12.85
N LYS A 520 -10.38 9.98 -11.88
CA LYS A 520 -10.82 8.58 -11.96
C LYS A 520 -11.72 8.28 -13.16
N SER A 521 -12.57 9.24 -13.58
CA SER A 521 -13.45 9.07 -14.73
C SER A 521 -12.69 8.99 -16.05
N ASP A 522 -11.53 9.61 -16.13
CA ASP A 522 -10.73 9.69 -17.36
C ASP A 522 -9.61 8.64 -17.42
N ALA A 523 -9.42 7.88 -16.33
CA ALA A 523 -8.30 6.97 -16.14
C ALA A 523 -8.18 5.92 -17.25
N ILE A 524 -9.30 5.27 -17.60
CA ILE A 524 -9.32 4.21 -18.62
C ILE A 524 -9.05 4.77 -20.02
N GLU A 525 -9.64 5.92 -20.36
CA GLU A 525 -9.38 6.59 -21.66
C GLU A 525 -7.90 6.96 -21.81
N ILE A 526 -7.30 7.51 -20.75
CA ILE A 526 -5.89 7.88 -20.73
C ILE A 526 -4.99 6.64 -20.84
N TRP A 527 -5.31 5.57 -20.10
CA TRP A 527 -4.57 4.31 -20.20
C TRP A 527 -4.59 3.77 -21.63
N ASP A 528 -5.77 3.66 -22.24
CA ASP A 528 -5.94 3.12 -23.59
C ASP A 528 -5.21 3.98 -24.62
N ALA A 529 -5.25 5.31 -24.48
CA ALA A 529 -4.52 6.23 -25.34
C ALA A 529 -3.00 6.10 -25.21
N VAL A 530 -2.47 5.94 -24.00
CA VAL A 530 -1.03 5.75 -23.76
C VAL A 530 -0.55 4.40 -24.31
N MET A 531 -1.30 3.31 -24.06
CA MET A 531 -0.96 1.98 -24.56
C MET A 531 -0.99 1.95 -26.09
N ALA A 532 -2.04 2.47 -26.73
CA ALA A 532 -2.16 2.51 -28.18
C ALA A 532 -1.05 3.37 -28.83
N ALA A 533 -0.74 4.55 -28.26
CA ALA A 533 0.34 5.38 -28.77
C ALA A 533 1.73 4.73 -28.57
N GLY A 534 1.88 3.92 -27.52
CA GLY A 534 3.11 3.28 -27.13
C GLY A 534 3.46 2.00 -27.89
N GLU A 535 2.52 1.41 -28.63
CA GLU A 535 2.73 0.16 -29.38
C GLU A 535 3.95 0.25 -30.32
N GLU A 536 4.07 1.33 -31.09
CA GLU A 536 5.21 1.55 -32.00
C GLU A 536 6.55 1.77 -31.27
N PHE A 537 6.50 2.08 -29.97
CA PHE A 537 7.67 2.32 -29.13
C PHE A 537 8.01 1.12 -28.25
N GLY A 538 7.29 0.00 -28.37
CA GLY A 538 7.49 -1.19 -27.55
C GLY A 538 7.09 -0.98 -26.08
N ILE A 539 5.95 -0.31 -25.84
CA ILE A 539 5.46 -0.10 -24.47
C ILE A 539 5.17 -1.43 -23.77
N VAL A 540 5.63 -1.54 -22.52
CA VAL A 540 5.38 -2.71 -21.68
C VAL A 540 4.88 -2.27 -20.30
N PRO A 541 3.84 -2.89 -19.74
CA PRO A 541 3.45 -2.66 -18.37
C PRO A 541 4.50 -3.22 -17.41
N MET A 542 4.87 -2.46 -16.36
CA MET A 542 5.93 -2.82 -15.41
C MET A 542 5.41 -2.91 -13.98
N GLY A 543 5.72 -4.02 -13.30
CA GLY A 543 5.34 -4.30 -11.92
C GLY A 543 6.41 -3.90 -10.90
N SER A 544 6.10 -4.07 -9.62
CA SER A 544 7.02 -3.69 -8.53
C SER A 544 8.33 -4.48 -8.53
N ALA A 545 8.36 -5.73 -9.02
CA ALA A 545 9.57 -6.55 -9.04
C ALA A 545 10.65 -5.97 -9.97
N ALA A 546 10.27 -5.50 -11.16
CA ALA A 546 11.20 -4.86 -12.09
C ALA A 546 11.59 -3.45 -11.62
N LEU A 547 10.64 -2.69 -11.07
CA LEU A 547 10.90 -1.38 -10.47
C LEU A 547 11.97 -1.47 -9.38
N GLU A 548 11.94 -2.51 -8.54
CA GLU A 548 12.89 -2.70 -7.46
C GLU A 548 14.33 -2.84 -7.96
N ILE A 549 14.54 -3.53 -9.09
CA ILE A 549 15.85 -3.62 -9.74
C ILE A 549 16.30 -2.23 -10.20
N VAL A 550 15.43 -1.55 -10.95
CA VAL A 550 15.74 -0.27 -11.61
C VAL A 550 16.04 0.82 -10.57
N ARG A 551 15.28 0.87 -9.46
CA ARG A 551 15.44 1.88 -8.40
C ARG A 551 16.73 1.67 -7.60
N ILE A 552 17.12 0.42 -7.33
CA ILE A 552 18.36 0.10 -6.59
C ILE A 552 19.57 0.51 -7.45
N GLU A 553 19.58 0.16 -8.74
CA GLU A 553 20.63 0.59 -9.67
C GLU A 553 20.74 2.12 -9.74
N ALA A 554 19.60 2.82 -9.68
CA ALA A 554 19.52 4.29 -9.66
C ALA A 554 19.82 4.92 -8.29
N GLY A 555 20.10 4.12 -7.25
CA GLY A 555 20.39 4.56 -5.89
C GLY A 555 19.24 5.31 -5.23
N LEU A 556 17.99 4.92 -5.53
CA LEU A 556 16.80 5.58 -5.00
C LEU A 556 16.32 4.88 -3.71
N ALA A 557 16.09 5.70 -2.68
CA ALA A 557 15.76 5.26 -1.33
C ALA A 557 14.31 4.79 -1.22
N ALA A 558 14.10 3.63 -0.59
CA ALA A 558 12.79 3.13 -0.24
C ALA A 558 12.53 3.23 1.27
N ARG A 559 11.26 3.44 1.62
CA ARG A 559 10.77 3.33 2.99
C ARG A 559 10.90 1.91 3.52
N ASN A 560 11.17 1.78 4.82
CA ASN A 560 11.49 0.53 5.53
C ASN A 560 12.79 -0.14 5.03
N ALA A 561 13.56 0.55 4.19
CA ALA A 561 14.87 0.12 3.74
C ALA A 561 15.89 1.21 4.07
N GLU A 562 16.14 2.15 3.15
CA GLU A 562 17.05 3.28 3.34
C GLU A 562 16.49 4.31 4.33
N ILE A 563 15.18 4.52 4.30
CA ILE A 563 14.44 5.38 5.24
C ILE A 563 13.75 4.48 6.26
N ALA A 564 14.11 4.62 7.54
CA ALA A 564 13.55 3.83 8.63
C ALA A 564 13.54 4.67 9.93
N PRO A 565 12.77 4.27 10.96
CA PRO A 565 12.76 4.97 12.24
C PRO A 565 14.18 5.15 12.82
N GLY A 566 14.45 6.35 13.32
CA GLY A 566 15.75 6.72 13.91
C GLY A 566 16.88 6.97 12.90
N ILE A 567 16.62 6.86 11.59
CA ILE A 567 17.60 7.17 10.54
C ILE A 567 17.40 8.60 10.04
N ASP A 568 18.44 9.42 10.14
CA ASP A 568 18.42 10.79 9.63
C ASP A 568 18.67 10.90 8.12
N ALA A 569 18.45 12.08 7.57
CA ALA A 569 18.56 12.33 6.14
C ALA A 569 19.96 12.07 5.55
N PHE A 570 21.05 12.26 6.32
CA PHE A 570 22.41 12.03 5.85
C PHE A 570 22.76 10.54 5.91
N GLU A 571 22.41 9.86 7.00
CA GLU A 571 22.57 8.40 7.11
C GLU A 571 21.74 7.64 6.06
N ALA A 572 20.59 8.19 5.66
CA ALA A 572 19.75 7.68 4.57
C ALA A 572 20.27 8.02 3.16
N GLY A 573 21.40 8.72 3.02
CA GLY A 573 21.95 9.13 1.70
C GLY A 573 21.14 10.23 0.99
N LEU A 574 20.22 10.88 1.70
CA LEU A 574 19.32 11.92 1.19
C LEU A 574 19.79 13.35 1.54
N GLY A 575 21.03 13.51 2.04
CA GLY A 575 21.61 14.80 2.37
C GLY A 575 21.61 15.80 1.21
N PHE A 576 21.63 15.33 -0.04
CA PHE A 576 21.51 16.19 -1.23
C PHE A 576 20.18 16.96 -1.29
N ALA A 577 19.14 16.49 -0.58
CA ALA A 577 17.81 17.09 -0.48
C ALA A 577 17.65 18.02 0.74
N VAL A 578 18.71 18.28 1.50
CA VAL A 578 18.70 19.17 2.67
C VAL A 578 19.40 20.49 2.33
N ASP A 579 18.68 21.61 2.41
CA ASP A 579 19.24 22.96 2.23
C ASP A 579 19.54 23.58 3.60
N LEU A 580 20.74 23.33 4.15
CA LEU A 580 21.16 23.88 5.44
C LEU A 580 21.35 25.42 5.42
N ALA A 581 21.38 26.06 4.24
CA ALA A 581 21.42 27.52 4.14
C ALA A 581 20.04 28.16 4.36
N LYS A 582 18.97 27.35 4.35
CA LYS A 582 17.60 27.79 4.64
C LYS A 582 17.46 28.19 6.11
N LYS A 583 16.84 29.34 6.36
CA LYS A 583 16.77 29.94 7.71
C LYS A 583 16.01 29.11 8.75
N SER A 584 14.97 28.37 8.36
CA SER A 584 14.22 27.54 9.31
C SER A 584 13.47 26.44 8.57
N PHE A 585 13.43 25.27 9.18
CA PHE A 585 12.56 24.14 8.84
C PHE A 585 12.62 23.12 9.99
N THR A 586 11.60 22.26 10.10
CA THR A 586 11.53 21.20 11.12
C THR A 586 12.74 20.28 11.05
N GLY A 587 13.38 19.99 12.18
CA GLY A 587 14.59 19.15 12.24
C GLY A 587 15.91 19.82 11.82
N ARG A 588 15.91 21.10 11.38
CA ARG A 588 17.13 21.79 10.90
C ARG A 588 18.31 21.69 11.87
N ARG A 589 18.08 22.03 13.16
CA ARG A 589 19.15 22.04 14.17
C ARG A 589 19.79 20.67 14.36
N ALA A 590 18.99 19.61 14.34
CA ALA A 590 19.50 18.25 14.47
C ALA A 590 20.27 17.84 13.21
N LEU A 591 19.75 18.15 12.02
CA LEU A 591 20.41 17.88 10.75
C LEU A 591 21.74 18.65 10.59
N GLU A 592 21.84 19.89 11.07
CA GLU A 592 23.11 20.64 11.10
C GLU A 592 24.17 19.96 11.98
N ARG A 593 23.75 19.38 13.10
CA ARG A 593 24.63 18.60 13.98
C ARG A 593 25.05 17.29 13.30
N ASN A 594 24.09 16.53 12.79
CA ASN A 594 24.33 15.22 12.18
C ASN A 594 25.17 15.33 10.88
N ALA A 595 25.05 16.44 10.15
CA ALA A 595 25.90 16.71 8.97
C ALA A 595 27.38 16.93 9.32
N ARG A 596 27.69 17.42 10.52
CA ARG A 596 29.08 17.68 10.95
C ARG A 596 29.78 16.42 11.42
N ASP A 597 29.04 15.47 11.99
CA ASP A 597 29.56 14.25 12.59
C ASP A 597 28.70 13.03 12.20
N PRO A 598 28.72 12.62 10.90
CA PRO A 598 27.95 11.48 10.45
C PRO A 598 28.61 10.18 10.93
N ARG A 599 27.84 9.33 11.63
CA ARG A 599 28.33 8.04 12.12
C ARG A 599 28.31 6.96 11.03
N ARG A 600 27.32 7.03 10.15
CA ARG A 600 27.11 6.09 9.05
C ARG A 600 26.79 6.83 7.75
N LEU A 601 27.11 6.21 6.63
CA LEU A 601 26.80 6.70 5.30
C LEU A 601 26.09 5.59 4.51
N LEU A 602 25.11 5.96 3.71
CA LEU A 602 24.54 5.07 2.71
C LEU A 602 25.48 4.98 1.51
N LYS A 603 25.89 3.77 1.16
CA LYS A 603 26.85 3.47 0.08
C LYS A 603 26.37 2.29 -0.75
N GLY A 604 26.93 2.15 -1.93
CA GLY A 604 26.79 0.95 -2.75
C GLY A 604 27.82 -0.10 -2.38
N LEU A 605 27.50 -1.37 -2.61
CA LEU A 605 28.38 -2.52 -2.49
C LEU A 605 28.29 -3.32 -3.80
N LEU A 606 29.44 -3.51 -4.44
CA LEU A 606 29.61 -4.35 -5.61
C LEU A 606 30.05 -5.74 -5.15
N ILE A 607 29.19 -6.75 -5.28
CA ILE A 607 29.38 -8.07 -4.67
C ILE A 607 30.08 -8.99 -5.66
N ASP A 608 31.08 -9.74 -5.19
CA ASP A 608 31.95 -10.58 -6.03
C ASP A 608 31.27 -11.89 -6.51
N SER A 609 30.10 -12.21 -5.95
CA SER A 609 29.27 -13.37 -6.29
C SER A 609 27.91 -12.98 -6.88
N ASP A 610 27.21 -13.93 -7.48
CA ASP A 610 25.81 -13.78 -7.92
C ASP A 610 24.79 -13.85 -6.78
N ASP A 611 25.19 -14.28 -5.58
CA ASP A 611 24.30 -14.35 -4.41
C ASP A 611 23.84 -12.95 -3.98
N VAL A 612 22.52 -12.74 -3.93
CA VAL A 612 21.92 -11.49 -3.50
C VAL A 612 21.69 -11.54 -1.97
N PRO A 613 22.33 -10.65 -1.18
CA PRO A 613 22.14 -10.64 0.26
C PRO A 613 20.73 -10.17 0.63
N ALA A 614 20.22 -10.64 1.76
CA ALA A 614 18.94 -10.17 2.30
C ALA A 614 19.02 -8.75 2.87
N HIS A 615 17.89 -8.06 2.92
CA HIS A 615 17.72 -6.86 3.74
C HIS A 615 18.12 -7.14 5.20
N GLY A 616 18.86 -6.23 5.83
CA GLY A 616 19.36 -6.39 7.20
C GLY A 616 20.64 -7.22 7.32
N ALA A 617 21.14 -7.83 6.22
CA ALA A 617 22.35 -8.62 6.27
C ALA A 617 23.54 -7.81 6.83
N PRO A 618 24.27 -8.32 7.82
CA PRO A 618 25.32 -7.57 8.48
C PRO A 618 26.58 -7.45 7.60
N VAL A 619 27.19 -6.26 7.56
CA VAL A 619 28.39 -5.94 6.78
C VAL A 619 29.59 -5.82 7.70
N TYR A 620 30.73 -6.43 7.36
CA TYR A 620 31.89 -6.60 8.22
C TYR A 620 33.19 -6.11 7.61
N ALA A 621 34.07 -5.64 8.49
CA ALA A 621 35.49 -5.43 8.22
C ALA A 621 36.26 -6.38 9.16
N GLY A 622 36.69 -7.53 8.62
CA GLY A 622 37.16 -8.65 9.43
C GLY A 622 36.06 -9.15 10.37
N GLU A 623 36.35 -9.26 11.66
CA GLU A 623 35.37 -9.73 12.67
C GLU A 623 34.36 -8.66 13.11
N ARG A 624 34.63 -7.38 12.84
CA ARG A 624 33.80 -6.28 13.32
C ARG A 624 32.66 -6.01 12.35
N GLN A 625 31.42 -6.04 12.83
CA GLN A 625 30.29 -5.55 12.06
C GLN A 625 30.36 -4.02 11.97
N VAL A 626 30.37 -3.51 10.74
CA VAL A 626 30.51 -2.08 10.41
C VAL A 626 29.29 -1.52 9.71
N GLY A 627 28.34 -2.36 9.30
CA GLY A 627 27.15 -1.89 8.60
C GLY A 627 26.06 -2.94 8.48
N ILE A 628 25.03 -2.57 7.72
CA ILE A 628 23.90 -3.40 7.35
C ILE A 628 23.50 -3.13 5.90
N VAL A 629 23.14 -4.18 5.17
CA VAL A 629 22.51 -4.08 3.86
C VAL A 629 21.09 -3.53 4.02
N THR A 630 20.73 -2.53 3.22
CA THR A 630 19.39 -1.92 3.21
C THR A 630 18.55 -2.42 2.04
N SER A 631 19.14 -2.51 0.86
CA SER A 631 18.46 -3.04 -0.34
C SER A 631 19.47 -3.80 -1.18
N ALA A 632 19.04 -4.87 -1.85
CA ALA A 632 19.93 -5.63 -2.72
C ALA A 632 19.16 -6.24 -3.89
N THR A 633 19.85 -6.40 -5.01
CA THR A 633 19.29 -7.04 -6.20
C THR A 633 20.40 -7.62 -7.07
N ARG A 634 20.03 -8.51 -7.99
CA ARG A 634 20.90 -8.87 -9.10
C ARG A 634 20.65 -7.90 -10.24
N SER A 635 21.66 -7.08 -10.56
CA SER A 635 21.57 -6.10 -11.66
C SER A 635 21.76 -6.80 -13.01
N PRO A 636 20.78 -6.73 -13.95
CA PRO A 636 20.94 -7.29 -15.28
C PRO A 636 21.99 -6.55 -16.10
N THR A 637 22.08 -5.22 -15.97
CA THR A 637 23.03 -4.41 -16.77
C THR A 637 24.46 -4.47 -16.24
N LEU A 638 24.65 -4.61 -14.93
CA LEU A 638 25.98 -4.79 -14.33
C LEU A 638 26.41 -6.26 -14.26
N GLU A 639 25.50 -7.18 -14.61
CA GLU A 639 25.70 -8.64 -14.60
C GLU A 639 26.24 -9.19 -13.26
N ARG A 640 25.87 -8.55 -12.15
CA ARG A 640 26.31 -8.95 -10.80
C ARG A 640 25.31 -8.56 -9.71
N ALA A 641 25.43 -9.18 -8.55
CA ALA A 641 24.71 -8.73 -7.36
C ALA A 641 25.26 -7.39 -6.85
N ILE A 642 24.34 -6.49 -6.49
CA ILE A 642 24.63 -5.18 -5.92
C ILE A 642 23.77 -4.95 -4.68
N ALA A 643 24.28 -4.16 -3.74
CA ALA A 643 23.53 -3.80 -2.54
C ALA A 643 23.76 -2.34 -2.14
N MET A 644 22.71 -1.66 -1.69
CA MET A 644 22.83 -0.44 -0.91
C MET A 644 22.99 -0.84 0.56
N ALA A 645 23.88 -0.15 1.28
CA ALA A 645 24.20 -0.46 2.66
C ALA A 645 24.50 0.81 3.47
N ARG A 646 24.04 0.83 4.72
CA ARG A 646 24.45 1.85 5.70
C ARG A 646 25.69 1.35 6.43
N ILE A 647 26.83 1.99 6.17
CA ILE A 647 28.14 1.57 6.68
C ILE A 647 28.78 2.68 7.51
N ALA A 648 29.56 2.28 8.51
CA ALA A 648 30.31 3.21 9.36
C ALA A 648 31.23 4.09 8.52
N VAL A 649 31.33 5.38 8.88
CA VAL A 649 32.03 6.39 8.09
C VAL A 649 33.49 6.04 7.80
N GLU A 650 34.17 5.35 8.74
CA GLU A 650 35.57 4.95 8.59
C GLU A 650 35.78 3.84 7.55
N GLN A 651 34.71 3.17 7.13
CA GLN A 651 34.73 2.09 6.13
C GLN A 651 34.04 2.49 4.82
N ALA A 652 33.57 3.73 4.71
CA ALA A 652 32.75 4.20 3.60
C ALA A 652 33.53 4.65 2.35
N GLY A 653 34.86 4.51 2.35
CA GLY A 653 35.72 4.83 1.21
C GLY A 653 35.44 3.93 0.01
N ASN A 654 35.34 4.51 -1.18
CA ASN A 654 35.20 3.71 -2.41
C ASN A 654 36.40 2.79 -2.61
N GLY A 655 36.14 1.55 -3.00
CA GLY A 655 37.16 0.51 -3.16
C GLY A 655 37.54 -0.20 -1.86
N THR A 656 37.07 0.25 -0.69
CA THR A 656 37.24 -0.52 0.55
C THR A 656 36.56 -1.88 0.41
N TYR A 657 37.31 -2.93 0.76
CA TYR A 657 36.81 -4.30 0.74
C TYR A 657 36.12 -4.64 2.05
N LEU A 658 34.90 -5.17 1.96
CA LEU A 658 34.07 -5.58 3.08
C LEU A 658 33.44 -6.94 2.78
N GLU A 659 32.90 -7.57 3.81
CA GLU A 659 32.24 -8.86 3.69
C GLU A 659 30.80 -8.78 4.19
N ILE A 660 29.87 -9.37 3.45
CA ILE A 660 28.45 -9.42 3.82
C ILE A 660 28.17 -10.80 4.40
N GLY A 661 27.74 -10.83 5.67
CA GLY A 661 27.35 -12.07 6.34
C GLY A 661 26.09 -12.67 5.73
N GLN A 662 26.09 -13.99 5.52
CA GLN A 662 24.92 -14.81 5.19
C GLN A 662 24.74 -15.88 6.26
N LEU A 663 23.57 -16.53 6.29
CA LEU A 663 23.22 -17.53 7.31
C LEU A 663 23.24 -16.90 8.72
N ASP A 664 24.09 -17.39 9.62
CA ASP A 664 24.32 -16.81 10.96
C ASP A 664 25.20 -15.53 10.93
N GLY A 665 25.53 -15.05 9.73
CA GLY A 665 26.36 -13.89 9.52
C GLY A 665 27.86 -14.18 9.55
N ARG A 666 28.31 -15.40 9.85
CA ARG A 666 29.75 -15.77 9.92
C ARG A 666 30.12 -16.96 9.03
N MET A 667 29.25 -17.96 8.92
CA MET A 667 29.50 -19.20 8.16
C MET A 667 29.74 -18.95 6.67
N LYS A 668 29.09 -17.92 6.12
CA LYS A 668 29.28 -17.52 4.73
C LYS A 668 29.43 -16.01 4.65
N ARG A 669 30.47 -15.59 3.95
CA ARG A 669 30.88 -14.20 3.74
C ARG A 669 30.91 -13.92 2.24
N LEU A 670 30.07 -13.00 1.79
CA LEU A 670 30.13 -12.52 0.41
C LEU A 670 31.09 -11.34 0.34
N GLY A 671 32.17 -11.47 -0.41
CA GLY A 671 33.09 -10.38 -0.69
C GLY A 671 32.39 -9.25 -1.45
N ALA A 672 32.63 -8.00 -1.05
CA ALA A 672 32.11 -6.84 -1.74
C ALA A 672 33.04 -5.62 -1.64
N SER A 673 33.07 -4.82 -2.71
CA SER A 673 33.78 -3.54 -2.74
C SER A 673 32.80 -2.38 -2.59
N VAL A 674 33.12 -1.43 -1.70
CA VAL A 674 32.31 -0.22 -1.50
C VAL A 674 32.35 0.67 -2.76
N SER A 675 31.20 1.19 -3.16
CA SER A 675 31.04 2.13 -4.29
C SER A 675 30.11 3.28 -3.93
N ASP A 676 30.10 4.31 -4.77
CA ASP A 676 29.02 5.31 -4.74
C ASP A 676 27.72 4.74 -5.32
N THR A 677 26.62 5.37 -4.94
CA THR A 677 25.32 5.27 -5.59
C THR A 677 24.99 6.61 -6.27
N PRO A 678 24.33 6.64 -7.43
CA PRO A 678 23.81 5.52 -8.23
C PRO A 678 24.90 4.58 -8.77
N PHE A 679 24.58 3.29 -8.93
CA PHE A 679 25.51 2.33 -9.55
C PHE A 679 25.64 2.54 -11.06
N MET A 680 24.62 3.11 -11.67
CA MET A 680 24.58 3.43 -13.10
C MET A 680 24.25 4.89 -13.33
N ASP A 681 24.88 5.49 -14.34
CA ASP A 681 24.65 6.88 -14.75
C ASP A 681 24.68 7.87 -13.55
N PRO A 682 25.81 7.98 -12.82
CA PRO A 682 25.89 8.80 -11.60
C PRO A 682 25.61 10.29 -11.85
N GLN A 683 25.85 10.78 -13.07
CA GLN A 683 25.50 12.14 -13.48
C GLN A 683 24.00 12.31 -13.84
N ARG A 684 23.21 11.23 -13.78
CA ARG A 684 21.78 11.15 -14.13
C ARG A 684 21.49 11.73 -15.53
N THR A 685 22.38 11.48 -16.48
CA THR A 685 22.27 11.97 -17.86
C THR A 685 21.02 11.44 -18.55
N ARG A 686 20.62 10.19 -18.29
CA ARG A 686 19.45 9.53 -18.86
C ARG A 686 18.15 10.20 -18.42
N ALA A 687 17.97 10.46 -17.12
CA ALA A 687 16.83 11.23 -16.61
C ALA A 687 16.81 12.68 -17.12
N ARG A 688 17.99 13.28 -17.30
CA ARG A 688 18.14 14.70 -17.69
C ARG A 688 18.05 14.94 -19.20
N LEU A 689 18.03 13.90 -20.04
CA LEU A 689 18.00 13.98 -21.51
C LEU A 689 17.11 15.12 -22.04
N THR A 690 17.68 16.04 -22.81
CA THR A 690 16.96 17.17 -23.41
C THR A 690 16.59 16.88 -24.86
N GLY A 691 15.63 17.63 -25.43
CA GLY A 691 15.17 17.43 -26.81
C GLY A 691 16.29 17.52 -27.88
N SER A 692 17.37 18.27 -27.61
CA SER A 692 18.53 18.41 -28.51
C SER A 692 19.43 17.17 -28.57
N ASP A 693 19.49 16.37 -27.51
CA ASP A 693 20.38 15.20 -27.41
C ASP A 693 19.88 14.03 -28.28
N HIS A 694 18.59 14.04 -28.64
CA HIS A 694 17.98 13.01 -29.48
C HIS A 694 18.32 13.18 -30.97
N ILE A 695 18.48 14.43 -31.43
CA ILE A 695 18.80 14.77 -32.83
C ILE A 695 20.26 14.44 -33.14
N SER A 696 21.18 14.64 -32.19
CA SER A 696 22.60 14.33 -32.37
C SER A 696 22.87 12.81 -32.49
N ARG A 697 22.11 11.97 -31.77
CA ARG A 697 22.21 10.50 -31.88
C ARG A 697 21.59 9.93 -33.15
N ARG A 698 20.52 10.54 -33.71
CA ARG A 698 19.97 10.11 -35.02
C ARG A 698 20.91 10.41 -36.20
N ASN A 699 21.77 11.43 -36.09
CA ASN A 699 22.66 11.88 -37.18
C ASN A 699 24.15 11.49 -37.01
N GLY A 700 24.51 10.72 -35.97
CA GLY A 700 25.91 10.40 -35.64
C GLY A 700 26.45 9.14 -36.31
N LYS A 701 27.02 9.28 -37.51
CA LYS A 701 27.92 8.29 -38.15
C LYS A 701 29.02 7.82 -37.20
N ARG A 702 29.39 6.53 -37.31
CA ARG A 702 30.63 5.91 -36.83
C ARG A 702 31.79 6.92 -36.83
N LYS A 703 32.17 7.44 -35.66
CA LYS A 703 33.51 8.01 -35.47
C LYS A 703 34.37 6.95 -34.80
N SER A 704 35.29 6.42 -35.59
CA SER A 704 36.41 5.61 -35.14
C SER A 704 37.16 6.33 -34.03
N VAL A 705 37.40 5.61 -32.94
CA VAL A 705 38.33 6.03 -31.89
C VAL A 705 39.72 6.03 -32.50
N ARG A 706 40.23 7.22 -32.82
CA ARG A 706 41.62 7.42 -33.25
C ARG A 706 42.46 7.45 -31.97
N MET A 707 43.10 6.33 -31.63
CA MET A 707 44.14 6.25 -30.61
C MET A 707 45.19 7.34 -30.86
N ARG A 708 45.41 8.19 -29.86
CA ARG A 708 46.58 9.08 -29.83
C ARG A 708 47.79 8.22 -29.48
N ARG A 709 48.75 8.17 -30.41
CA ARG A 709 50.10 7.63 -30.19
C ARG A 709 50.83 8.48 -29.16
N GLU A 710 51.39 7.81 -28.16
CA GLU A 710 52.41 8.35 -27.27
C GLU A 710 53.69 8.62 -28.07
N SER A 711 54.28 9.78 -27.82
CA SER A 711 55.58 10.20 -28.34
C SER A 711 56.69 9.55 -27.50
N VAL A 712 57.36 8.56 -28.09
CA VAL A 712 58.63 8.01 -27.64
C VAL A 712 59.75 8.99 -28.03
N PHE A 713 60.52 9.45 -27.05
CA PHE A 713 61.88 9.97 -27.28
C PHE A 713 62.88 8.85 -26.93
N ALA A 714 63.74 8.57 -27.89
CA ALA A 714 64.74 7.51 -27.91
C ALA A 714 65.97 7.83 -27.04
N PHE A 715 66.68 6.79 -26.58
CA PHE A 715 68.14 6.77 -26.56
C PHE A 715 68.68 5.33 -26.74
N ASN A 716 69.72 5.24 -27.56
CA ASN A 716 70.61 4.10 -27.86
C ASN A 716 71.01 3.33 -26.59
N SER A 717 71.23 2.01 -26.58
CA SER A 717 72.08 1.16 -27.43
C SER A 717 71.69 -0.29 -27.23
#